data_AF-A0A955ZG84-F1
#
_entry.id   AF-A0A955ZG84-F1
#
_cell.length_a   1.000
_cell.length_b   1.000
_cell.length_c   1.000
_cell.angle_alpha   90.00
_cell.angle_beta   90.00
_cell.angle_gamma   90.00
#
_symmetry.space_group_name_H-M   'P 1'
#
loop_
_entity.id
_entity.type
_entity.pdbx_description
1 polymer ?
#
loop_
_entity_poly.entity_id
_entity_poly.type
_entity_poly.pdbx_seq_one_letter_code
_entity_poly.pdbx_strand_id
1 'polypeptide(L)'
;MSAALKRLWMALALATVLTVGTSARAADPVLVWHAYRGEEKQALEQVLSAWQKRTGIPVEALQVPHDAYASKLAAAAPRGHGPHVFIDSHERLGDLVERSAAKELPALSPAEAAQYQPRALEALTDGDHVRGLPIALKCIALYVNPALLAKVPDTLEGIFALKEQLPPGVFPIAYEANNVYFHAAILHAFGGAQLLPNGDFGFVGPAAEKSVELVRSAVEMGAVPEEASGALVDELFKSGRAATVMSGPYFASDIGNAVKYRVVPLPKIAAANAPMKPFLTVEAVALTPKGVQRPDAEKLARFIAGPESAAIRARVGRQVVARAELPEVARNDPFLTAFAEQAKVAVVMPSTPRMRATWEPARRALVKSLNGTVAPAAALAEAQRRFDDVVRPPPPPASPTPLLFLIGGLCVAGAVWLFRKRDDLGPAFRRSLPAYRWVAHAVIAVGLLVFLPIIVGAGASLYAGRLGSMHYVGFANFVAILTARGGALLSTGSFWVVLLVTVLWTLVNVVLHVGIGFVLGLLLSRPALALKPIYRVLLIVPWAVPSYVTALAWRGMFSRQFGAISALIEAFGGEPFSWWARFSTAFTANVATNVWLGFPFMMVVTLGALTGVPKEVLEAAEVDGATRWQRMWRVTVPMVVPAMLPAVLLGAIWTFNMFNVVFLVSGGEPDGTTDILVSEAYRWAFTRQAQYGYAAAYSVLIFLLLWFGSRMMSRVARTT
;
A
#
# COMPACT_ATOMS: atom_id res chain seq x y z
N MET A 1 -46.83 -53.59 -6.52
CA MET A 1 -46.02 -52.51 -7.15
C MET A 1 -44.55 -52.76 -6.88
N SER A 2 -43.73 -53.00 -7.93
CA SER A 2 -42.32 -53.37 -7.79
C SER A 2 -41.46 -52.22 -7.25
N ALA A 3 -40.34 -52.55 -6.59
CA ALA A 3 -39.39 -51.56 -6.06
C ALA A 3 -38.85 -50.61 -7.15
N ALA A 4 -38.84 -51.04 -8.41
CA ALA A 4 -38.49 -50.21 -9.57
C ALA A 4 -39.53 -49.11 -9.82
N LEU A 5 -40.83 -49.40 -9.66
CA LEU A 5 -41.89 -48.41 -9.83
C LEU A 5 -41.85 -47.34 -8.73
N LYS A 6 -41.53 -47.73 -7.48
CA LYS A 6 -41.34 -46.77 -6.38
C LYS A 6 -40.12 -45.86 -6.59
N ARG A 7 -39.03 -46.38 -7.17
CA ARG A 7 -37.84 -45.58 -7.53
C ARG A 7 -38.11 -44.64 -8.69
N LEU A 8 -38.92 -45.06 -9.67
CA LEU A 8 -39.35 -44.20 -10.79
C LEU A 8 -40.28 -43.08 -10.30
N TRP A 9 -41.21 -43.38 -9.38
CA TRP A 9 -42.07 -42.37 -8.77
C TRP A 9 -41.32 -41.42 -7.82
N MET A 10 -40.31 -41.90 -7.08
CA MET A 10 -39.42 -41.01 -6.31
C MET A 10 -38.53 -40.16 -7.22
N ALA A 11 -38.00 -40.70 -8.32
CA ALA A 11 -37.21 -39.94 -9.29
C ALA A 11 -38.05 -38.90 -10.04
N LEU A 12 -39.30 -39.23 -10.40
CA LEU A 12 -40.25 -38.25 -10.94
C LEU A 12 -40.67 -37.24 -9.89
N ALA A 13 -40.95 -37.62 -8.64
CA ALA A 13 -41.26 -36.68 -7.57
C ALA A 13 -40.07 -35.74 -7.28
N LEU A 14 -38.83 -36.23 -7.32
CA LEU A 14 -37.62 -35.42 -7.18
C LEU A 14 -37.39 -34.50 -8.39
N ALA A 15 -37.70 -34.97 -9.61
CA ALA A 15 -37.65 -34.16 -10.82
C ALA A 15 -38.79 -33.12 -10.89
N THR A 16 -39.95 -33.40 -10.29
CA THR A 16 -41.09 -32.46 -10.23
C THR A 16 -40.88 -31.42 -9.13
N VAL A 17 -40.23 -31.79 -8.01
CA VAL A 17 -39.77 -30.83 -6.98
C VAL A 17 -38.62 -29.94 -7.47
N LEU A 18 -37.86 -30.38 -8.48
CA LEU A 18 -36.83 -29.55 -9.15
C LEU A 18 -37.37 -28.68 -10.31
N THR A 19 -38.63 -28.83 -10.72
CA THR A 19 -39.18 -28.11 -11.90
C THR A 19 -40.43 -27.27 -11.63
N VAL A 20 -41.00 -27.29 -10.41
CA VAL A 20 -42.08 -26.35 -10.02
C VAL A 20 -41.61 -25.51 -8.83
N GLY A 21 -40.66 -24.64 -9.13
CA GLY A 21 -40.24 -23.53 -8.30
C GLY A 21 -40.34 -22.23 -9.09
N THR A 22 -41.49 -21.93 -9.69
CA THR A 22 -41.81 -20.56 -10.10
C THR A 22 -42.14 -19.77 -8.84
N SER A 23 -41.12 -19.52 -8.01
CA SER A 23 -41.14 -18.32 -7.18
C SER A 23 -41.09 -17.16 -8.17
N ALA A 24 -42.02 -16.21 -8.05
CA ALA A 24 -41.82 -14.91 -8.67
C ALA A 24 -40.42 -14.45 -8.26
N ARG A 25 -39.47 -14.44 -9.21
CA ARG A 25 -38.09 -14.05 -8.92
C ARG A 25 -38.16 -12.61 -8.46
N ALA A 26 -38.05 -12.39 -7.15
CA ALA A 26 -37.92 -11.06 -6.59
C ALA A 26 -36.82 -10.37 -7.41
N ALA A 27 -37.11 -9.18 -7.94
CA ALA A 27 -36.18 -8.49 -8.83
C ALA A 27 -34.80 -8.45 -8.17
N ASP A 28 -33.76 -8.91 -8.87
CA ASP A 28 -32.41 -8.99 -8.31
C ASP A 28 -32.03 -7.60 -7.73
N PRO A 29 -31.52 -7.49 -6.49
CA PRO A 29 -31.35 -6.19 -5.84
C PRO A 29 -30.38 -5.26 -6.60
N VAL A 30 -30.61 -3.95 -6.50
CA VAL A 30 -29.62 -2.96 -6.97
C VAL A 30 -28.46 -2.93 -5.97
N LEU A 31 -27.34 -3.55 -6.35
CA LEU A 31 -26.09 -3.51 -5.59
C LEU A 31 -25.46 -2.11 -5.53
N VAL A 32 -25.18 -1.63 -4.33
CA VAL A 32 -24.46 -0.39 -4.01
C VAL A 32 -23.18 -0.72 -3.28
N TRP A 33 -22.01 -0.20 -3.69
CA TRP A 33 -20.79 -0.32 -2.88
C TRP A 33 -20.33 1.04 -2.35
N HIS A 34 -19.80 1.08 -1.13
CA HIS A 34 -19.28 2.30 -0.51
C HIS A 34 -18.16 1.99 0.51
N ALA A 35 -17.38 3.01 0.88
CA ALA A 35 -16.33 2.91 1.91
C ALA A 35 -16.71 3.50 3.28
N TYR A 36 -17.91 4.09 3.42
CA TYR A 36 -18.35 4.74 4.66
C TYR A 36 -18.29 3.86 5.90
N ARG A 37 -18.05 4.50 7.05
CA ARG A 37 -18.06 3.94 8.41
C ARG A 37 -18.90 4.86 9.31
N GLY A 38 -19.15 4.42 10.55
CA GLY A 38 -19.80 5.26 11.58
C GLY A 38 -21.11 5.91 11.11
N GLU A 39 -21.25 7.20 11.40
CA GLU A 39 -22.42 8.02 11.09
C GLU A 39 -22.72 8.10 9.58
N GLU A 40 -21.70 8.17 8.73
CA GLU A 40 -21.88 8.21 7.26
C GLU A 40 -22.52 6.91 6.73
N LYS A 41 -22.13 5.76 7.29
CA LYS A 41 -22.73 4.46 6.94
C LYS A 41 -24.20 4.41 7.35
N GLN A 42 -24.51 4.85 8.57
CA GLN A 42 -25.89 4.88 9.08
C GLN A 42 -26.77 5.81 8.23
N ALA A 43 -26.23 6.97 7.82
CA ALA A 43 -26.93 7.89 6.94
C ALA A 43 -27.25 7.25 5.58
N LEU A 44 -26.28 6.55 4.97
CA LEU A 44 -26.50 5.84 3.71
C LEU A 44 -27.54 4.73 3.87
N GLU A 45 -27.48 3.92 4.92
CA GLU A 45 -28.47 2.86 5.20
C GLU A 45 -29.89 3.43 5.34
N GLN A 46 -30.05 4.59 5.99
CA GLN A 46 -31.34 5.28 6.06
C GLN A 46 -31.81 5.78 4.69
N VAL A 47 -30.91 6.34 3.87
CA VAL A 47 -31.22 6.74 2.49
C VAL A 47 -31.70 5.54 1.67
N LEU A 48 -30.98 4.41 1.72
CA LEU A 48 -31.35 3.22 0.96
C LEU A 48 -32.66 2.59 1.48
N SER A 49 -32.92 2.64 2.79
CA SER A 49 -34.20 2.23 3.37
C SER A 49 -35.36 3.11 2.90
N ALA A 50 -35.17 4.44 2.85
CA ALA A 50 -36.17 5.38 2.34
C ALA A 50 -36.51 5.10 0.87
N TRP A 51 -35.49 4.82 0.05
CA TRP A 51 -35.67 4.39 -1.34
C TRP A 51 -36.51 3.11 -1.46
N GLN A 52 -36.16 2.07 -0.69
CA GLN A 52 -36.88 0.78 -0.72
C GLN A 52 -38.34 0.95 -0.31
N LYS A 53 -38.61 1.74 0.75
CA LYS A 53 -39.98 2.04 1.20
C LYS A 53 -40.79 2.77 0.14
N ARG A 54 -40.17 3.68 -0.61
CA ARG A 54 -40.84 4.51 -1.61
C ARG A 54 -41.11 3.79 -2.93
N THR A 55 -40.20 2.90 -3.34
CA THR A 55 -40.22 2.30 -4.69
C THR A 55 -40.55 0.82 -4.69
N GLY A 56 -40.39 0.12 -3.57
CA GLY A 56 -40.46 -1.34 -3.49
C GLY A 56 -39.27 -2.05 -4.16
N ILE A 57 -38.31 -1.33 -4.75
CA ILE A 57 -37.16 -1.91 -5.45
C ILE A 57 -36.11 -2.33 -4.42
N PRO A 58 -35.71 -3.61 -4.35
CA PRO A 58 -34.72 -4.06 -3.38
C PRO A 58 -33.33 -3.50 -3.70
N VAL A 59 -32.59 -3.13 -2.65
CA VAL A 59 -31.23 -2.58 -2.71
C VAL A 59 -30.38 -3.32 -1.69
N GLU A 60 -29.13 -3.62 -2.06
CA GLU A 60 -28.16 -4.24 -1.18
C GLU A 60 -26.88 -3.40 -1.17
N ALA A 61 -26.42 -3.03 0.02
CA ALA A 61 -25.20 -2.25 0.19
C ALA A 61 -24.05 -3.13 0.68
N LEU A 62 -22.91 -3.06 0.00
CA LEU A 62 -21.67 -3.68 0.45
C LEU A 62 -20.68 -2.60 0.90
N GLN A 63 -20.40 -2.60 2.21
CA GLN A 63 -19.31 -1.84 2.77
C GLN A 63 -17.98 -2.52 2.43
N VAL A 64 -17.05 -1.77 1.84
CA VAL A 64 -15.70 -2.24 1.55
C VAL A 64 -14.70 -1.34 2.28
N PRO A 65 -13.65 -1.87 2.95
CA PRO A 65 -12.63 -1.05 3.58
C PRO A 65 -12.00 -0.06 2.59
N HIS A 66 -11.81 1.20 3.00
CA HIS A 66 -11.32 2.29 2.14
C HIS A 66 -10.05 1.92 1.35
N ASP A 67 -9.07 1.30 2.00
CA ASP A 67 -7.78 0.92 1.39
C ASP A 67 -7.92 -0.13 0.28
N ALA A 68 -8.93 -1.00 0.39
CA ALA A 68 -9.21 -2.06 -0.58
C ALA A 68 -10.27 -1.65 -1.62
N TYR A 69 -10.92 -0.51 -1.43
CA TYR A 69 -12.13 -0.17 -2.18
C TYR A 69 -11.86 0.06 -3.66
N ALA A 70 -10.93 0.95 -3.98
CA ALA A 70 -10.62 1.32 -5.36
C ALA A 70 -10.07 0.13 -6.17
N SER A 71 -9.18 -0.68 -5.57
CA SER A 71 -8.61 -1.86 -6.23
C SER A 71 -9.66 -2.93 -6.50
N LYS A 72 -10.55 -3.19 -5.53
CA LYS A 72 -11.67 -4.13 -5.70
C LYS A 72 -12.63 -3.65 -6.78
N LEU A 73 -12.98 -2.36 -6.79
CA LEU A 73 -13.88 -1.79 -7.79
C LEU A 73 -13.27 -1.86 -9.20
N ALA A 74 -12.03 -1.41 -9.36
CA ALA A 74 -11.32 -1.44 -10.64
C ALA A 74 -11.10 -2.87 -11.18
N ALA A 75 -11.02 -3.88 -10.31
CA ALA A 75 -10.90 -5.27 -10.73
C ALA A 75 -12.27 -5.91 -11.06
N ALA A 76 -13.30 -5.64 -10.26
CA ALA A 76 -14.60 -6.31 -10.38
C ALA A 76 -15.52 -5.70 -11.45
N ALA A 77 -15.58 -4.37 -11.53
CA ALA A 77 -16.54 -3.66 -12.38
C ALA A 77 -16.36 -3.93 -13.89
N PRO A 78 -15.13 -3.90 -14.47
CA PRO A 78 -14.95 -4.17 -15.91
C PRO A 78 -15.34 -5.59 -16.32
N ARG A 79 -15.39 -6.53 -15.38
CA ARG A 79 -15.74 -7.95 -15.59
C ARG A 79 -17.21 -8.24 -15.31
N GLY A 80 -18.03 -7.24 -15.02
CA GLY A 80 -19.46 -7.41 -14.70
C GLY A 80 -19.74 -7.95 -13.28
N HIS A 81 -18.72 -8.11 -12.45
CA HIS A 81 -18.84 -8.58 -11.05
C HIS A 81 -18.91 -7.43 -10.03
N GLY A 82 -18.87 -6.18 -10.48
CA GLY A 82 -18.99 -4.99 -9.64
C GLY A 82 -20.44 -4.62 -9.28
N PRO A 83 -20.62 -3.54 -8.49
CA PRO A 83 -21.94 -3.02 -8.14
C PRO A 83 -22.64 -2.39 -9.34
N HIS A 84 -23.91 -2.02 -9.19
CA HIS A 84 -24.58 -1.14 -10.15
C HIS A 84 -24.26 0.32 -9.85
N VAL A 85 -24.33 0.70 -8.57
CA VAL A 85 -24.08 2.05 -8.07
C VAL A 85 -22.88 1.99 -7.12
N PHE A 86 -22.01 2.99 -7.14
CA PHE A 86 -20.92 3.09 -6.18
C PHE A 86 -20.72 4.54 -5.73
N ILE A 87 -20.13 4.71 -4.55
CA ILE A 87 -19.81 6.02 -3.98
C ILE A 87 -18.31 6.12 -3.81
N ASP A 88 -17.68 7.04 -4.53
CA ASP A 88 -16.25 7.31 -4.42
C ASP A 88 -15.99 8.82 -4.63
N SER A 89 -14.76 9.23 -4.39
CA SER A 89 -14.36 10.62 -4.53
C SER A 89 -13.92 10.94 -5.98
N HIS A 90 -14.29 12.14 -6.45
CA HIS A 90 -14.20 12.54 -7.86
C HIS A 90 -12.81 12.38 -8.49
N GLU A 91 -11.74 12.57 -7.72
CA GLU A 91 -10.37 12.49 -8.18
C GLU A 91 -9.97 11.09 -8.64
N ARG A 92 -10.75 10.06 -8.24
CA ARG A 92 -10.57 8.67 -8.68
C ARG A 92 -11.42 8.33 -9.90
N LEU A 93 -12.50 9.06 -10.15
CA LEU A 93 -13.45 8.73 -11.21
C LEU A 93 -12.81 8.80 -12.60
N GLY A 94 -11.90 9.74 -12.84
CA GLY A 94 -11.17 9.82 -14.12
C GLY A 94 -10.45 8.51 -14.46
N ASP A 95 -9.68 7.96 -13.51
CA ASP A 95 -9.01 6.66 -13.71
C ASP A 95 -9.98 5.48 -13.78
N LEU A 96 -11.09 5.52 -13.04
CA LEU A 96 -12.09 4.46 -13.10
C LEU A 96 -12.81 4.44 -14.46
N VAL A 97 -13.03 5.59 -15.08
CA VAL A 97 -13.56 5.68 -16.46
C VAL A 97 -12.53 5.13 -17.45
N GLU A 98 -11.25 5.53 -17.37
CA GLU A 98 -10.17 4.98 -18.22
C GLU A 98 -10.07 3.45 -18.13
N ARG A 99 -10.30 2.89 -16.93
CA ARG A 99 -10.27 1.44 -16.68
C ARG A 99 -11.56 0.71 -17.02
N SER A 100 -12.56 1.39 -17.59
CA SER A 100 -13.90 0.83 -17.83
C SER A 100 -14.58 0.29 -16.56
N ALA A 101 -14.25 0.85 -15.39
CA ALA A 101 -14.84 0.52 -14.10
C ALA A 101 -15.99 1.46 -13.72
N ALA A 102 -16.02 2.66 -14.30
CA ALA A 102 -17.10 3.64 -14.21
C ALA A 102 -17.60 4.01 -15.62
N LYS A 103 -18.85 4.46 -15.71
CA LYS A 103 -19.45 4.94 -16.95
C LYS A 103 -20.14 6.28 -16.70
N GLU A 104 -20.04 7.17 -17.68
CA GLU A 104 -20.66 8.49 -17.63
C GLU A 104 -22.19 8.38 -17.61
N LEU A 105 -22.80 9.33 -16.92
CA LEU A 105 -24.23 9.54 -16.83
C LEU A 105 -24.71 10.39 -18.02
N PRO A 106 -26.01 10.31 -18.36
CA PRO A 106 -26.62 11.27 -19.26
C PRO A 106 -26.41 12.71 -18.78
N ALA A 107 -26.29 13.65 -19.72
CA ALA A 107 -26.18 15.06 -19.42
C ALA A 107 -27.34 15.53 -18.52
N LEU A 108 -27.03 16.37 -17.54
CA LEU A 108 -28.03 16.95 -16.65
C LEU A 108 -28.77 18.08 -17.36
N SER A 109 -30.08 18.15 -17.15
CA SER A 109 -30.83 19.35 -17.55
C SER A 109 -30.34 20.58 -16.77
N PRO A 110 -30.46 21.81 -17.29
CA PRO A 110 -30.08 23.02 -16.56
C PRO A 110 -30.73 23.13 -15.17
N ALA A 111 -31.98 22.68 -15.05
CA ALA A 111 -32.72 22.64 -13.78
C ALA A 111 -32.18 21.59 -12.79
N GLU A 112 -31.64 20.48 -13.26
CA GLU A 112 -30.95 19.50 -12.40
C GLU A 112 -29.56 20.02 -12.00
N ALA A 113 -28.81 20.59 -12.94
CA ALA A 113 -27.48 21.14 -12.69
C ALA A 113 -27.51 22.27 -11.65
N ALA A 114 -28.50 23.17 -11.72
CA ALA A 114 -28.69 24.28 -10.78
C ALA A 114 -28.95 23.85 -9.33
N GLN A 115 -29.26 22.58 -9.09
CA GLN A 115 -29.49 22.06 -7.74
C GLN A 115 -28.21 21.73 -6.97
N TYR A 116 -27.07 21.70 -7.66
CA TYR A 116 -25.77 21.38 -7.09
C TYR A 116 -24.89 22.62 -6.99
N GLN A 117 -23.90 22.58 -6.09
CA GLN A 117 -22.90 23.64 -6.06
C GLN A 117 -22.09 23.63 -7.36
N PRO A 118 -21.90 24.79 -8.03
CA PRO A 118 -21.23 24.84 -9.33
C PRO A 118 -19.84 24.18 -9.32
N ARG A 119 -19.03 24.48 -8.30
CA ARG A 119 -17.67 23.89 -8.15
C ARG A 119 -17.69 22.38 -7.93
N ALA A 120 -18.73 21.86 -7.28
CA ALA A 120 -18.89 20.44 -7.04
C ALA A 120 -19.27 19.69 -8.32
N LEU A 121 -20.13 20.31 -9.13
CA LEU A 121 -20.55 19.76 -10.41
C LEU A 121 -19.41 19.82 -11.45
N GLU A 122 -18.71 20.95 -11.54
CA GLU A 122 -17.55 21.13 -12.42
C GLU A 122 -16.48 20.06 -12.18
N ALA A 123 -16.23 19.69 -10.92
CA ALA A 123 -15.30 18.63 -10.56
C ALA A 123 -15.64 17.24 -11.13
N LEU A 124 -16.90 17.03 -11.52
CA LEU A 124 -17.45 15.76 -12.01
C LEU A 124 -17.88 15.82 -13.48
N THR A 125 -17.69 16.96 -14.14
CA THR A 125 -18.11 17.19 -15.51
C THR A 125 -16.90 17.43 -16.40
N ASP A 126 -16.87 16.79 -17.57
CA ASP A 126 -15.86 17.01 -18.62
C ASP A 126 -16.59 17.25 -19.95
N GLY A 127 -16.71 18.52 -20.36
CA GLY A 127 -17.61 18.90 -21.45
C GLY A 127 -19.07 18.55 -21.13
N ASP A 128 -19.71 17.76 -21.99
CA ASP A 128 -21.10 17.29 -21.80
C ASP A 128 -21.20 16.00 -20.96
N HIS A 129 -20.07 15.45 -20.53
CA HIS A 129 -20.00 14.16 -19.86
C HIS A 129 -20.00 14.29 -18.34
N VAL A 130 -21.00 13.71 -17.67
CA VAL A 130 -21.12 13.72 -16.21
C VAL A 130 -20.61 12.39 -15.66
N ARG A 131 -19.49 12.39 -14.93
CA ARG A 131 -18.86 11.17 -14.41
C ARG A 131 -19.52 10.63 -13.13
N GLY A 132 -20.31 11.46 -12.46
CA GLY A 132 -21.05 11.13 -11.25
C GLY A 132 -21.86 12.31 -10.74
N LEU A 133 -22.79 12.08 -9.82
CA LEU A 133 -23.58 13.14 -9.19
C LEU A 133 -22.95 13.53 -7.84
N PRO A 134 -22.69 14.82 -7.58
CA PRO A 134 -22.06 15.25 -6.35
C PRO A 134 -23.00 15.07 -5.15
N ILE A 135 -22.50 14.49 -4.06
CA ILE A 135 -23.29 14.20 -2.85
C ILE A 135 -22.77 14.90 -1.59
N ALA A 136 -21.45 15.09 -1.48
CA ALA A 136 -20.82 15.74 -0.33
C ALA A 136 -19.47 16.39 -0.70
N LEU A 137 -19.07 17.38 0.09
CA LEU A 137 -17.82 18.11 0.00
C LEU A 137 -16.94 17.78 1.19
N LYS A 138 -15.66 17.49 0.93
CA LYS A 138 -14.66 17.16 1.95
C LYS A 138 -13.43 18.03 1.79
N CYS A 139 -13.04 18.67 2.88
CA CYS A 139 -11.78 19.41 3.02
C CYS A 139 -11.36 19.37 4.50
N ILE A 140 -10.14 19.81 4.80
CA ILE A 140 -9.66 19.89 6.18
C ILE A 140 -9.98 21.26 6.79
N ALA A 141 -10.23 21.28 8.10
CA ALA A 141 -10.48 22.47 8.92
C ALA A 141 -9.71 22.35 10.25
N LEU A 142 -9.86 23.35 11.12
CA LEU A 142 -9.16 23.40 12.41
C LEU A 142 -10.10 22.95 13.55
N TYR A 143 -9.77 21.84 14.18
CA TYR A 143 -10.35 21.41 15.45
C TYR A 143 -9.63 22.12 16.59
N VAL A 144 -10.39 22.64 17.56
CA VAL A 144 -9.88 23.43 18.66
C VAL A 144 -10.34 22.84 19.97
N ASN A 145 -9.40 22.55 20.86
CA ASN A 145 -9.71 22.17 22.24
C ASN A 145 -9.93 23.45 23.07
N PRO A 146 -11.18 23.79 23.45
CA PRO A 146 -11.48 25.02 24.17
C PRO A 146 -10.89 25.04 25.59
N ALA A 147 -10.50 23.89 26.15
CA ALA A 147 -9.84 23.83 27.46
C ALA A 147 -8.38 24.32 27.40
N LEU A 148 -7.75 24.24 26.22
CA LEU A 148 -6.36 24.66 25.99
C LEU A 148 -6.28 25.99 25.24
N LEU A 149 -7.28 26.29 24.41
CA LEU A 149 -7.26 27.48 23.56
C LEU A 149 -8.65 28.13 23.46
N ALA A 150 -8.83 29.24 24.20
CA ALA A 150 -10.08 30.00 24.18
C ALA A 150 -10.26 30.79 22.86
N LYS A 151 -9.22 31.48 22.39
CA LYS A 151 -9.23 32.26 21.15
C LYS A 151 -8.16 31.73 20.20
N VAL A 152 -8.56 31.41 18.98
CA VAL A 152 -7.65 30.96 17.92
C VAL A 152 -6.96 32.19 17.32
N PRO A 153 -5.62 32.20 17.21
CA PRO A 153 -4.89 33.21 16.43
C PRO A 153 -5.36 33.26 14.97
N ASP A 154 -5.34 34.45 14.36
CA ASP A 154 -5.78 34.62 12.96
C ASP A 154 -4.79 34.02 11.94
N THR A 155 -3.57 33.68 12.38
CA THR A 155 -2.48 33.18 11.56
C THR A 155 -1.94 31.84 12.07
N LEU A 156 -1.50 30.98 11.16
CA LEU A 156 -0.88 29.69 11.50
C LEU A 156 0.41 29.89 12.31
N GLU A 157 1.21 30.89 11.95
CA GLU A 157 2.41 31.28 12.69
C GLU A 157 2.06 31.77 14.11
N GLY A 158 0.92 32.43 14.27
CA GLY A 158 0.38 32.79 15.58
C GLY A 158 0.01 31.57 16.41
N ILE A 159 -0.50 30.49 15.78
CA ILE A 159 -0.70 29.20 16.46
C ILE A 159 0.65 28.60 16.85
N PHE A 160 1.64 28.59 15.96
CA PHE A 160 2.98 28.05 16.28
C PHE A 160 3.62 28.77 17.49
N ALA A 161 3.47 30.09 17.57
CA ALA A 161 3.98 30.91 18.67
C ALA A 161 3.37 30.57 20.05
N LEU A 162 2.21 29.88 20.09
CA LEU A 162 1.63 29.40 21.36
C LEU A 162 2.51 28.32 22.02
N LYS A 163 3.53 27.80 21.33
CA LYS A 163 4.42 26.77 21.89
C LYS A 163 5.04 27.17 23.22
N GLU A 164 5.40 28.44 23.37
CA GLU A 164 6.01 28.97 24.59
C GLU A 164 5.00 29.18 25.74
N GLN A 165 3.70 29.24 25.42
CA GLN A 165 2.62 29.52 26.38
C GLN A 165 1.91 28.25 26.85
N LEU A 166 2.01 27.16 26.08
CA LEU A 166 1.36 25.89 26.38
C LEU A 166 2.18 25.05 27.37
N PRO A 167 1.54 24.16 28.15
CA PRO A 167 2.24 23.27 29.06
C PRO A 167 3.29 22.40 28.33
N PRO A 168 4.36 21.97 29.03
CA PRO A 168 5.33 21.05 28.46
C PRO A 168 4.67 19.78 27.90
N GLY A 169 5.13 19.35 26.72
CA GLY A 169 4.58 18.17 26.04
C GLY A 169 3.23 18.37 25.33
N VAL A 170 2.66 19.60 25.38
CA VAL A 170 1.49 20.01 24.58
C VAL A 170 1.94 20.69 23.29
N PHE A 171 1.35 20.30 22.18
CA PHE A 171 1.58 20.90 20.87
C PHE A 171 0.51 21.96 20.57
N PRO A 172 0.89 23.15 20.06
CA PRO A 172 -0.08 24.11 19.55
C PRO A 172 -0.99 23.53 18.46
N ILE A 173 -0.42 22.75 17.55
CA ILE A 173 -1.15 22.13 16.45
C ILE A 173 -0.57 20.75 16.13
N ALA A 174 -1.45 19.77 15.98
CA ALA A 174 -1.08 18.42 15.54
C ALA A 174 -1.78 18.07 14.22
N TYR A 175 -1.01 17.55 13.26
CA TYR A 175 -1.49 17.01 11.99
C TYR A 175 -0.38 16.17 11.34
N GLU A 176 -0.72 15.41 10.30
CA GLU A 176 0.25 14.62 9.53
C GLU A 176 1.11 15.54 8.64
N ALA A 177 2.15 16.16 9.21
CA ALA A 177 2.97 17.16 8.51
C ALA A 177 3.71 16.63 7.27
N ASN A 178 3.98 15.33 7.23
CA ASN A 178 4.59 14.65 6.09
C ASN A 178 3.58 14.25 4.98
N ASN A 179 2.28 14.51 5.19
CA ASN A 179 1.22 14.17 4.26
C ASN A 179 0.87 15.37 3.37
N VAL A 180 1.11 15.21 2.07
CA VAL A 180 0.95 16.27 1.06
C VAL A 180 -0.49 16.81 1.01
N TYR A 181 -1.49 15.98 1.33
CA TYR A 181 -2.89 16.42 1.36
C TYR A 181 -3.13 17.55 2.37
N PHE A 182 -2.49 17.48 3.53
CA PHE A 182 -2.54 18.52 4.56
C PHE A 182 -1.65 19.71 4.18
N HIS A 183 -0.46 19.43 3.64
CA HIS A 183 0.49 20.46 3.21
C HIS A 183 -0.07 21.37 2.10
N ALA A 184 -0.96 20.84 1.25
CA ALA A 184 -1.57 21.58 0.15
C ALA A 184 -2.26 22.88 0.60
N ALA A 185 -2.85 22.90 1.81
CA ALA A 185 -3.48 24.09 2.35
C ALA A 185 -2.52 25.27 2.50
N ILE A 186 -1.28 24.98 2.86
CA ILE A 186 -0.19 25.95 3.04
C ILE A 186 0.41 26.29 1.67
N LEU A 187 0.67 25.29 0.83
CA LEU A 187 1.19 25.47 -0.54
C LEU A 187 0.33 26.43 -1.35
N HIS A 188 -0.99 26.23 -1.35
CA HIS A 188 -1.92 27.08 -2.10
C HIS A 188 -2.03 28.50 -1.54
N ALA A 189 -1.75 28.71 -0.24
CA ALA A 189 -1.71 30.05 0.34
C ALA A 189 -0.53 30.87 -0.22
N PHE A 190 0.62 30.22 -0.45
CA PHE A 190 1.77 30.83 -1.15
C PHE A 190 1.59 30.94 -2.67
N GLY A 191 0.45 30.52 -3.22
CA GLY A 191 0.18 30.54 -4.66
C GLY A 191 0.82 29.38 -5.44
N GLY A 192 1.35 28.37 -4.77
CA GLY A 192 1.81 27.13 -5.40
C GLY A 192 0.66 26.19 -5.73
N ALA A 193 0.95 25.10 -6.43
CA ALA A 193 0.00 24.02 -6.71
C ALA A 193 0.76 22.68 -6.72
N GLN A 194 0.11 21.55 -6.45
CA GLN A 194 0.78 20.25 -6.54
C GLN A 194 0.93 19.76 -7.99
N LEU A 195 -0.07 20.05 -8.82
CA LEU A 195 -0.12 19.78 -10.25
C LEU A 195 -0.56 21.08 -10.95
N LEU A 196 0.17 21.48 -11.98
CA LEU A 196 -0.17 22.65 -12.78
C LEU A 196 -1.31 22.32 -13.76
N PRO A 197 -2.04 23.33 -14.29
CA PRO A 197 -3.12 23.10 -15.24
C PRO A 197 -2.69 22.37 -16.54
N ASN A 198 -1.43 22.52 -16.96
CA ASN A 198 -0.85 21.80 -18.09
C ASN A 198 -0.50 20.32 -17.76
N GLY A 199 -0.74 19.91 -16.52
CA GLY A 199 -0.47 18.56 -16.00
C GLY A 199 0.96 18.34 -15.51
N ASP A 200 1.83 19.36 -15.50
CA ASP A 200 3.19 19.23 -14.99
C ASP A 200 3.22 19.29 -13.46
N PHE A 201 4.31 18.80 -12.88
CA PHE A 201 4.49 18.82 -11.44
C PHE A 201 4.65 20.25 -10.94
N GLY A 202 3.75 20.68 -10.07
CA GLY A 202 3.70 22.05 -9.57
C GLY A 202 4.37 22.25 -8.22
N PHE A 203 4.67 21.15 -7.49
CA PHE A 203 5.24 21.22 -6.15
C PHE A 203 6.75 21.45 -6.19
N VAL A 204 7.14 22.57 -6.79
CA VAL A 204 8.50 23.06 -7.00
C VAL A 204 8.51 24.59 -7.02
N GLY A 205 9.71 25.16 -6.92
CA GLY A 205 9.92 26.60 -7.02
C GLY A 205 9.55 27.38 -5.75
N PRO A 206 9.55 28.73 -5.81
CA PRO A 206 9.59 29.58 -4.61
C PRO A 206 8.39 29.41 -3.67
N ALA A 207 7.19 29.19 -4.20
CA ALA A 207 6.00 28.99 -3.38
C ALA A 207 6.05 27.64 -2.63
N ALA A 208 6.48 26.58 -3.30
CA ALA A 208 6.66 25.27 -2.69
C ALA A 208 7.78 25.32 -1.63
N GLU A 209 8.93 25.91 -1.95
CA GLU A 209 10.05 26.06 -1.03
C GLU A 209 9.65 26.81 0.25
N LYS A 210 8.97 27.96 0.13
CA LYS A 210 8.46 28.72 1.28
C LYS A 210 7.45 27.92 2.12
N SER A 211 6.56 27.19 1.46
CA SER A 211 5.57 26.36 2.17
C SER A 211 6.24 25.25 2.98
N VAL A 212 7.27 24.61 2.44
CA VAL A 212 8.02 23.54 3.12
C VAL A 212 8.88 24.11 4.23
N GLU A 213 9.54 25.25 4.00
CA GLU A 213 10.35 25.94 5.01
C GLU A 213 9.52 26.37 6.23
N LEU A 214 8.30 26.87 5.99
CA LEU A 214 7.38 27.24 7.07
C LEU A 214 7.07 26.03 7.97
N VAL A 215 6.71 24.89 7.37
CA VAL A 215 6.40 23.67 8.14
C VAL A 215 7.65 23.10 8.81
N ARG A 216 8.81 23.13 8.13
CA ARG A 216 10.09 22.70 8.70
C ARG A 216 10.42 23.48 9.97
N SER A 217 10.33 24.81 9.93
CA SER A 217 10.59 25.66 11.10
C SER A 217 9.63 25.36 12.26
N ALA A 218 8.36 25.08 11.97
CA ALA A 218 7.36 24.74 12.98
C ALA A 218 7.63 23.37 13.64
N VAL A 219 8.19 22.42 12.88
CA VAL A 219 8.64 21.13 13.40
C VAL A 219 9.90 21.32 14.25
N GLU A 220 10.89 22.07 13.77
CA GLU A 220 12.16 22.34 14.47
C GLU A 220 11.95 23.05 15.83
N MET A 221 11.00 23.98 15.91
CA MET A 221 10.64 24.65 17.17
C MET A 221 9.69 23.81 18.08
N GLY A 222 9.30 22.61 17.65
CA GLY A 222 8.42 21.72 18.40
C GLY A 222 6.96 22.18 18.51
N ALA A 223 6.51 23.07 17.61
CA ALA A 223 5.12 23.52 17.51
C ALA A 223 4.23 22.48 16.80
N VAL A 224 4.82 21.71 15.89
CA VAL A 224 4.19 20.58 15.18
C VAL A 224 4.88 19.28 15.59
N PRO A 225 4.14 18.21 15.92
CA PRO A 225 4.74 16.93 16.26
C PRO A 225 5.51 16.34 15.07
N GLU A 226 6.74 15.91 15.34
CA GLU A 226 7.54 15.18 14.35
C GLU A 226 6.92 13.83 13.98
N GLU A 227 7.01 13.48 12.69
CA GLU A 227 6.61 12.18 12.15
C GLU A 227 5.21 11.71 12.55
N ALA A 228 4.29 12.66 12.76
CA ALA A 228 2.95 12.35 13.23
C ALA A 228 2.17 11.51 12.21
N SER A 229 1.69 10.36 12.66
CA SER A 229 0.68 9.56 11.98
C SER A 229 -0.72 10.01 12.42
N GLY A 230 -1.75 9.70 11.63
CA GLY A 230 -3.14 9.92 12.07
C GLY A 230 -3.44 9.38 13.47
N ALA A 231 -2.97 8.18 13.81
CA ALA A 231 -3.13 7.60 15.14
C ALA A 231 -2.45 8.42 16.25
N LEU A 232 -1.28 9.01 15.97
CA LEU A 232 -0.62 9.89 16.92
C LEU A 232 -1.39 11.22 17.08
N VAL A 233 -1.89 11.79 15.99
CA VAL A 233 -2.71 13.01 16.04
C VAL A 233 -3.97 12.77 16.87
N ASP A 234 -4.64 11.63 16.67
CA ASP A 234 -5.79 11.20 17.47
C ASP A 234 -5.45 11.13 18.96
N GLU A 235 -4.35 10.46 19.32
CA GLU A 235 -3.91 10.28 20.70
C GLU A 235 -3.58 11.61 21.37
N LEU A 236 -2.80 12.47 20.70
CA LEU A 236 -2.41 13.78 21.21
C LEU A 236 -3.64 14.65 21.50
N PHE A 237 -4.65 14.62 20.63
CA PHE A 237 -5.85 15.42 20.86
C PHE A 237 -6.73 14.83 21.98
N LYS A 238 -6.95 13.52 21.99
CA LYS A 238 -7.72 12.81 23.03
C LYS A 238 -7.13 12.98 24.42
N SER A 239 -5.80 12.96 24.53
CA SER A 239 -5.08 13.11 25.79
C SER A 239 -4.90 14.58 26.25
N GLY A 240 -5.41 15.55 25.49
CA GLY A 240 -5.24 16.98 25.81
C GLY A 240 -3.80 17.48 25.59
N ARG A 241 -3.02 16.80 24.76
CA ARG A 241 -1.65 17.15 24.38
C ARG A 241 -1.54 17.86 23.03
N ALA A 242 -2.67 18.21 22.42
CA ALA A 242 -2.73 19.12 21.28
C ALA A 242 -3.84 20.17 21.51
N ALA A 243 -3.48 21.45 21.41
CA ALA A 243 -4.43 22.55 21.54
C ALA A 243 -5.35 22.65 20.31
N THR A 244 -4.80 22.36 19.13
CA THR A 244 -5.54 22.31 17.87
C THR A 244 -5.12 21.12 17.02
N VAL A 245 -6.00 20.70 16.11
CA VAL A 245 -5.73 19.67 15.10
C VAL A 245 -6.21 20.16 13.74
N MET A 246 -5.39 20.01 12.71
CA MET A 246 -5.84 20.19 11.33
C MET A 246 -6.28 18.85 10.76
N SER A 247 -7.59 18.67 10.51
CA SER A 247 -8.15 17.42 9.98
C SER A 247 -9.47 17.60 9.26
N GLY A 248 -9.92 16.55 8.58
CA GLY A 248 -11.21 16.51 7.89
C GLY A 248 -12.36 16.04 8.78
N PRO A 249 -13.60 16.04 8.27
CA PRO A 249 -14.80 15.71 9.06
C PRO A 249 -14.77 14.33 9.72
N TYR A 250 -14.08 13.37 9.09
CA TYR A 250 -13.92 12.00 9.56
C TYR A 250 -13.26 11.90 10.95
N PHE A 251 -12.38 12.84 11.30
CA PHE A 251 -11.70 12.90 12.60
C PHE A 251 -12.68 12.99 13.78
N ALA A 252 -13.86 13.59 13.57
CA ALA A 252 -14.91 13.63 14.59
C ALA A 252 -15.37 12.22 15.01
N SER A 253 -15.45 11.28 14.06
CA SER A 253 -15.80 9.88 14.35
C SER A 253 -14.67 9.17 15.10
N ASP A 254 -13.41 9.48 14.79
CA ASP A 254 -12.24 8.85 15.41
C ASP A 254 -12.05 9.27 16.87
N ILE A 255 -12.36 10.53 17.20
CA ILE A 255 -12.25 11.06 18.57
C ILE A 255 -13.51 10.84 19.43
N GLY A 256 -14.68 10.72 18.80
CA GLY A 256 -15.95 10.58 19.49
C GLY A 256 -16.15 11.68 20.55
N ASN A 257 -16.54 11.28 21.77
CA ASN A 257 -16.77 12.19 22.89
C ASN A 257 -15.59 12.28 23.86
N ALA A 258 -14.39 11.79 23.48
CA ALA A 258 -13.24 11.73 24.39
C ALA A 258 -12.73 13.12 24.81
N VAL A 259 -12.91 14.13 23.96
CA VAL A 259 -12.51 15.52 24.22
C VAL A 259 -13.58 16.46 23.70
N LYS A 260 -13.85 17.56 24.43
CA LYS A 260 -14.72 18.63 23.91
C LYS A 260 -13.96 19.40 22.86
N TYR A 261 -14.59 19.70 21.73
CA TYR A 261 -13.97 20.46 20.65
C TYR A 261 -14.98 21.37 19.97
N ARG A 262 -14.45 22.36 19.24
CA ARG A 262 -15.18 23.11 18.21
C ARG A 262 -14.37 23.09 16.92
N VAL A 263 -15.04 23.27 15.79
CA VAL A 263 -14.40 23.35 14.48
C VAL A 263 -14.52 24.76 13.94
N VAL A 264 -13.43 25.29 13.39
CA VAL A 264 -13.36 26.61 12.76
C VAL A 264 -12.60 26.50 11.42
N PRO A 265 -12.81 27.45 10.49
CA PRO A 265 -11.96 27.55 9.30
C PRO A 265 -10.48 27.67 9.66
N LEU A 266 -9.62 27.22 8.75
CA LEU A 266 -8.16 27.33 8.87
C LEU A 266 -7.73 28.81 8.95
N PRO A 267 -6.67 29.10 9.72
CA PRO A 267 -6.13 30.45 9.80
C PRO A 267 -5.46 30.88 8.47
N LYS A 268 -5.05 32.14 8.41
CA LYS A 268 -4.20 32.64 7.32
C LYS A 268 -2.76 32.20 7.51
N ILE A 269 -1.97 32.24 6.45
CA ILE A 269 -0.51 32.23 6.53
C ILE A 269 -0.04 33.68 6.57
N ALA A 270 0.60 34.10 7.67
CA ALA A 270 1.09 35.46 7.85
C ALA A 270 2.12 35.82 6.76
N ALA A 271 3.06 34.93 6.49
CA ALA A 271 4.11 35.14 5.49
C ALA A 271 3.59 35.26 4.04
N ALA A 272 2.40 34.72 3.75
CA ALA A 272 1.74 34.84 2.45
C ALA A 272 0.64 35.91 2.42
N ASN A 273 0.23 36.42 3.58
CA ASN A 273 -0.95 37.24 3.79
C ASN A 273 -2.21 36.68 3.08
N ALA A 274 -2.38 35.37 3.12
CA ALA A 274 -3.42 34.66 2.38
C ALA A 274 -4.08 33.58 3.25
N PRO A 275 -5.39 33.31 3.09
CA PRO A 275 -6.03 32.19 3.77
C PRO A 275 -5.40 30.87 3.33
N MET A 276 -5.32 29.91 4.25
CA MET A 276 -5.03 28.52 3.89
C MET A 276 -6.15 27.97 3.00
N LYS A 277 -5.76 27.32 1.89
CA LYS A 277 -6.70 26.80 0.88
C LYS A 277 -6.51 25.31 0.70
N PRO A 278 -7.18 24.46 1.49
CA PRO A 278 -6.98 23.01 1.43
C PRO A 278 -7.48 22.44 0.11
N PHE A 279 -7.15 21.18 -0.18
CA PHE A 279 -7.85 20.46 -1.23
C PHE A 279 -9.33 20.30 -0.88
N LEU A 280 -10.17 20.49 -1.89
CA LEU A 280 -11.58 20.12 -1.89
C LEU A 280 -11.73 18.84 -2.69
N THR A 281 -12.22 17.80 -2.03
CA THR A 281 -12.67 16.58 -2.68
C THR A 281 -14.19 16.54 -2.71
N VAL A 282 -14.73 16.10 -3.83
CA VAL A 282 -16.16 15.97 -4.05
C VAL A 282 -16.49 14.48 -4.06
N GLU A 283 -17.28 14.05 -3.08
CA GLU A 283 -17.83 12.70 -3.12
C GLU A 283 -18.98 12.64 -4.10
N ALA A 284 -19.02 11.55 -4.87
CA ALA A 284 -19.99 11.37 -5.91
C ALA A 284 -20.61 9.98 -5.87
N VAL A 285 -21.88 9.92 -6.27
CA VAL A 285 -22.53 8.67 -6.63
C VAL A 285 -22.40 8.46 -8.14
N ALA A 286 -21.88 7.30 -8.54
CA ALA A 286 -21.56 6.97 -9.93
C ALA A 286 -22.05 5.58 -10.30
N LEU A 287 -22.08 5.29 -11.60
CA LEU A 287 -22.54 4.02 -12.16
C LEU A 287 -21.39 3.23 -12.79
N THR A 288 -21.44 1.92 -12.65
CA THR A 288 -20.59 1.01 -13.42
C THR A 288 -21.18 0.77 -14.82
N PRO A 289 -20.44 0.15 -15.76
CA PRO A 289 -21.02 -0.26 -17.05
C PRO A 289 -22.26 -1.15 -16.92
N LYS A 290 -22.32 -1.97 -15.86
CA LYS A 290 -23.50 -2.79 -15.51
C LYS A 290 -24.64 -1.94 -14.97
N GLY A 291 -24.33 -0.91 -14.18
CA GLY A 291 -25.30 0.02 -13.60
C GLY A 291 -26.04 0.84 -14.65
N VAL A 292 -25.33 1.36 -15.65
CA VAL A 292 -25.94 2.17 -16.73
C VAL A 292 -26.96 1.39 -17.55
N GLN A 293 -26.85 0.06 -17.63
CA GLN A 293 -27.82 -0.80 -18.31
C GLN A 293 -29.12 -1.00 -17.52
N ARG A 294 -29.19 -0.53 -16.28
CA ARG A 294 -30.31 -0.74 -15.37
C ARG A 294 -30.96 0.61 -14.97
N PRO A 295 -32.17 0.93 -15.48
CA PRO A 295 -32.86 2.19 -15.15
C PRO A 295 -33.04 2.44 -13.65
N ASP A 296 -33.26 1.38 -12.86
CA ASP A 296 -33.41 1.49 -11.41
C ASP A 296 -32.12 1.99 -10.73
N ALA A 297 -30.95 1.64 -11.25
CA ALA A 297 -29.67 2.07 -10.69
C ALA A 297 -29.44 3.56 -10.93
N GLU A 298 -29.80 4.07 -12.11
CA GLU A 298 -29.75 5.49 -12.41
C GLU A 298 -30.73 6.30 -11.55
N LYS A 299 -31.98 5.81 -11.39
CA LYS A 299 -32.96 6.44 -10.50
C LYS A 299 -32.49 6.43 -9.05
N LEU A 300 -31.89 5.34 -8.58
CA LEU A 300 -31.29 5.25 -7.25
C LEU A 300 -30.13 6.24 -7.08
N ALA A 301 -29.24 6.37 -8.07
CA ALA A 301 -28.15 7.34 -8.02
C ALA A 301 -28.68 8.78 -7.88
N ARG A 302 -29.72 9.15 -8.66
CA ARG A 302 -30.40 10.46 -8.52
C ARG A 302 -31.10 10.62 -7.18
N PHE A 303 -31.73 9.57 -6.66
CA PHE A 303 -32.34 9.60 -5.33
C PHE A 303 -31.29 9.83 -4.25
N ILE A 304 -30.15 9.13 -4.31
CA ILE A 304 -29.01 9.36 -3.40
C ILE A 304 -28.53 10.81 -3.52
N ALA A 305 -28.37 11.36 -4.72
CA ALA A 305 -27.95 12.76 -4.89
C ALA A 305 -29.04 13.81 -4.57
N GLY A 306 -30.28 13.37 -4.36
CA GLY A 306 -31.45 14.22 -4.18
C GLY A 306 -31.52 14.95 -2.82
N PRO A 307 -32.47 15.90 -2.69
CA PRO A 307 -32.59 16.78 -1.53
C PRO A 307 -32.98 16.05 -0.24
N GLU A 308 -33.90 15.08 -0.31
CA GLU A 308 -34.30 14.24 0.83
C GLU A 308 -33.09 13.49 1.41
N SER A 309 -32.34 12.83 0.53
CA SER A 309 -31.14 12.10 0.90
C SER A 309 -30.03 13.01 1.42
N ALA A 310 -29.91 14.22 0.87
CA ALA A 310 -28.98 15.24 1.38
C ALA A 310 -29.36 15.67 2.81
N ALA A 311 -30.64 15.84 3.12
CA ALA A 311 -31.08 16.15 4.48
C ALA A 311 -30.73 15.03 5.47
N ILE A 312 -30.89 13.76 5.07
CA ILE A 312 -30.47 12.60 5.88
C ILE A 312 -28.96 12.59 6.08
N ARG A 313 -28.16 12.79 5.02
CA ARG A 313 -26.69 12.86 5.10
C ARG A 313 -26.18 13.99 5.99
N ALA A 314 -26.80 15.17 5.91
CA ALA A 314 -26.46 16.30 6.76
C ALA A 314 -26.80 16.03 8.24
N ARG A 315 -28.00 15.51 8.52
CA ARG A 315 -28.48 15.29 9.89
C ARG A 315 -27.83 14.10 10.59
N VAL A 316 -27.74 12.97 9.89
CA VAL A 316 -27.31 11.68 10.47
C VAL A 316 -25.81 11.48 10.25
N GLY A 317 -25.32 11.76 9.04
CA GLY A 317 -23.92 11.53 8.67
C GLY A 317 -23.01 12.72 8.96
N ARG A 318 -23.57 13.86 9.36
CA ARG A 318 -22.87 15.14 9.55
C ARG A 318 -21.98 15.49 8.34
N GLN A 319 -22.51 15.27 7.14
CA GLN A 319 -21.80 15.55 5.89
C GLN A 319 -22.14 16.95 5.35
N VAL A 320 -21.12 17.66 4.85
CA VAL A 320 -21.31 18.91 4.10
C VAL A 320 -21.84 18.55 2.71
N VAL A 321 -23.14 18.71 2.49
CA VAL A 321 -23.77 18.26 1.24
C VAL A 321 -23.45 19.18 0.06
N ALA A 322 -23.32 18.59 -1.14
CA ALA A 322 -22.96 19.31 -2.36
C ALA A 322 -24.15 19.99 -3.07
N ARG A 323 -25.23 20.29 -2.34
CA ARG A 323 -26.42 20.97 -2.86
C ARG A 323 -26.21 22.48 -2.88
N ALA A 324 -26.81 23.15 -3.87
CA ALA A 324 -26.78 24.61 -3.97
C ALA A 324 -27.43 25.26 -2.73
N GLU A 325 -28.52 24.67 -2.24
CA GLU A 325 -29.18 25.07 -1.00
C GLU A 325 -28.91 24.04 0.11
N LEU A 326 -28.36 24.49 1.23
CA LEU A 326 -28.05 23.63 2.37
C LEU A 326 -29.33 23.30 3.16
N PRO A 327 -29.52 22.03 3.59
CA PRO A 327 -30.60 21.66 4.51
C PRO A 327 -30.58 22.51 5.78
N GLU A 328 -31.74 22.81 6.35
CA GLU A 328 -31.85 23.66 7.54
C GLU A 328 -30.98 23.17 8.72
N VAL A 329 -30.95 21.85 8.94
CA VAL A 329 -30.11 21.21 9.96
C VAL A 329 -28.62 21.55 9.75
N ALA A 330 -28.15 21.64 8.50
CA ALA A 330 -26.77 21.98 8.20
C ALA A 330 -26.46 23.46 8.44
N ARG A 331 -27.42 24.36 8.22
CA ARG A 331 -27.25 25.80 8.44
C ARG A 331 -27.10 26.17 9.92
N ASN A 332 -27.63 25.34 10.81
CA ASN A 332 -27.63 25.59 12.25
C ASN A 332 -26.57 24.78 13.03
N ASP A 333 -25.88 23.82 12.39
CA ASP A 333 -24.77 23.08 13.02
C ASP A 333 -23.44 23.84 12.80
N PRO A 334 -22.78 24.33 13.88
CA PRO A 334 -21.49 25.02 13.77
C PRO A 334 -20.39 24.19 13.11
N PHE A 335 -20.42 22.87 13.28
CA PHE A 335 -19.46 21.94 12.66
C PHE A 335 -19.61 21.94 11.14
N LEU A 336 -20.84 21.75 10.65
CA LEU A 336 -21.15 21.74 9.22
C LEU A 336 -20.89 23.10 8.59
N THR A 337 -21.24 24.17 9.29
CA THR A 337 -21.01 25.54 8.85
C THR A 337 -19.52 25.84 8.70
N ALA A 338 -18.68 25.42 9.66
CA ALA A 338 -17.23 25.64 9.59
C ALA A 338 -16.59 24.98 8.35
N PHE A 339 -16.95 23.72 8.06
CA PHE A 339 -16.45 23.04 6.86
C PHE A 339 -17.05 23.61 5.57
N ALA A 340 -18.32 24.04 5.58
CA ALA A 340 -18.93 24.71 4.44
C ALA A 340 -18.23 26.04 4.11
N GLU A 341 -17.90 26.86 5.12
CA GLU A 341 -17.11 28.07 4.92
C GLU A 341 -15.70 27.78 4.41
N GLN A 342 -15.03 26.76 4.97
CA GLN A 342 -13.72 26.34 4.51
C GLN A 342 -13.72 25.84 3.07
N ALA A 343 -14.76 25.13 2.65
CA ALA A 343 -14.91 24.62 1.29
C ALA A 343 -15.02 25.73 0.24
N LYS A 344 -15.54 26.92 0.60
CA LYS A 344 -15.66 28.06 -0.33
C LYS A 344 -14.30 28.52 -0.87
N VAL A 345 -13.25 28.47 -0.04
CA VAL A 345 -11.90 28.93 -0.40
C VAL A 345 -10.95 27.78 -0.78
N ALA A 346 -11.37 26.53 -0.59
CA ALA A 346 -10.59 25.34 -0.92
C ALA A 346 -10.37 25.20 -2.45
N VAL A 347 -9.36 24.43 -2.85
CA VAL A 347 -8.98 24.18 -4.25
C VAL A 347 -9.46 22.79 -4.65
N VAL A 348 -10.28 22.69 -5.69
CA VAL A 348 -10.76 21.39 -6.21
C VAL A 348 -9.55 20.55 -6.65
N MET A 349 -9.49 19.31 -6.17
CA MET A 349 -8.40 18.41 -6.52
C MET A 349 -8.51 18.01 -8.00
N PRO A 350 -7.43 18.05 -8.79
CA PRO A 350 -7.49 17.58 -10.17
C PRO A 350 -7.84 16.09 -10.26
N SER A 351 -8.77 15.74 -11.14
CA SER A 351 -9.21 14.35 -11.39
C SER A 351 -8.41 13.64 -12.49
N THR A 352 -7.37 14.28 -13.02
CA THR A 352 -6.51 13.70 -14.06
C THR A 352 -5.66 12.56 -13.50
N PRO A 353 -5.36 11.51 -14.28
CA PRO A 353 -4.49 10.44 -13.82
C PRO A 353 -3.09 10.92 -13.38
N ARG A 354 -2.61 12.04 -13.96
CA ARG A 354 -1.31 12.66 -13.59
C ARG A 354 -1.30 13.14 -12.14
N MET A 355 -2.44 13.56 -11.57
CA MET A 355 -2.50 13.97 -10.15
C MET A 355 -2.00 12.86 -9.23
N ARG A 356 -2.36 11.60 -9.49
CA ARG A 356 -1.88 10.47 -8.68
C ARG A 356 -0.37 10.25 -8.75
N ALA A 357 0.27 10.63 -9.86
CA ALA A 357 1.72 10.49 -10.02
C ALA A 357 2.50 11.50 -9.14
N THR A 358 1.83 12.53 -8.62
CA THR A 358 2.48 13.57 -7.79
C THR A 358 2.65 13.15 -6.34
N TRP A 359 1.79 12.27 -5.80
CA TRP A 359 1.71 11.99 -4.36
C TRP A 359 3.00 11.45 -3.77
N GLU A 360 3.55 10.38 -4.35
CA GLU A 360 4.77 9.75 -3.80
C GLU A 360 6.00 10.64 -3.96
N PRO A 361 6.28 11.28 -5.13
CA PRO A 361 7.37 12.25 -5.23
C PRO A 361 7.25 13.41 -4.22
N ALA A 362 6.06 14.02 -4.10
CA ALA A 362 5.83 15.14 -3.19
C ALA A 362 5.98 14.72 -1.71
N ARG A 363 5.44 13.56 -1.33
CA ARG A 363 5.58 13.00 0.04
C ARG A 363 7.05 12.82 0.40
N ARG A 364 7.85 12.24 -0.50
CA ARG A 364 9.28 12.03 -0.25
C ARG A 364 10.04 13.35 -0.11
N ALA A 365 9.73 14.35 -0.93
CA ALA A 365 10.33 15.68 -0.77
C ALA A 365 9.99 16.34 0.58
N LEU A 366 8.73 16.22 1.03
CA LEU A 366 8.31 16.70 2.35
C LEU A 366 9.10 16.01 3.46
N VAL A 367 9.07 14.67 3.52
CA VAL A 367 9.78 13.91 4.57
C VAL A 367 11.27 14.28 4.61
N LYS A 368 11.93 14.36 3.46
CA LYS A 368 13.36 14.68 3.36
C LYS A 368 13.69 16.07 3.89
N SER A 369 12.84 17.05 3.58
CA SER A 369 13.00 18.43 4.02
C SER A 369 12.70 18.61 5.51
N LEU A 370 11.61 18.00 5.99
CA LEU A 370 11.18 18.09 7.39
C LEU A 370 12.14 17.37 8.35
N ASN A 371 12.81 16.30 7.89
CA ASN A 371 13.85 15.62 8.67
C ASN A 371 15.17 16.42 8.74
N GLY A 372 15.24 17.62 8.15
CA GLY A 372 16.42 18.48 8.15
C GLY A 372 17.59 17.96 7.30
N THR A 373 17.39 16.89 6.53
CA THR A 373 18.48 16.20 5.82
C THR A 373 18.92 16.93 4.55
N VAL A 374 17.99 17.59 3.85
CA VAL A 374 18.23 18.29 2.59
C VAL A 374 17.38 19.55 2.55
N ALA A 375 17.93 20.62 1.95
CA ALA A 375 17.22 21.87 1.76
C ALA A 375 15.95 21.68 0.90
N PRO A 376 14.85 22.41 1.17
CA PRO A 376 13.59 22.26 0.43
C PRO A 376 13.74 22.29 -1.09
N ALA A 377 14.52 23.25 -1.63
CA ALA A 377 14.74 23.39 -3.07
C ALA A 377 15.29 22.12 -3.72
N ALA A 378 16.31 21.50 -3.11
CA ALA A 378 16.94 20.29 -3.63
C ALA A 378 16.01 19.07 -3.53
N ALA A 379 15.25 18.95 -2.44
CA ALA A 379 14.27 17.88 -2.28
C ALA A 379 13.13 17.97 -3.30
N LEU A 380 12.62 19.17 -3.56
CA LEU A 380 11.56 19.43 -4.53
C LEU A 380 12.04 19.20 -5.98
N ALA A 381 13.26 19.62 -6.32
CA ALA A 381 13.87 19.34 -7.63
C ALA A 381 14.05 17.83 -7.88
N GLU A 382 14.33 17.04 -6.84
CA GLU A 382 14.34 15.58 -6.95
C GLU A 382 12.94 14.99 -7.14
N ALA A 383 11.93 15.52 -6.45
CA ALA A 383 10.55 15.11 -6.65
C ALA A 383 10.06 15.36 -8.09
N GLN A 384 10.44 16.50 -8.69
CA GLN A 384 10.19 16.76 -10.11
C GLN A 384 10.73 15.66 -11.01
N ARG A 385 12.02 15.32 -10.88
CA ARG A 385 12.65 14.27 -11.70
C ARG A 385 11.94 12.92 -11.55
N ARG A 386 11.51 12.57 -10.33
CA ARG A 386 10.76 11.34 -10.09
C ARG A 386 9.37 11.38 -10.70
N PHE A 387 8.68 12.51 -10.62
CA PHE A 387 7.41 12.67 -11.32
C PHE A 387 7.59 12.48 -12.82
N ASP A 388 8.60 13.10 -13.42
CA ASP A 388 8.92 12.99 -14.85
C ASP A 388 9.20 11.54 -15.25
N ASP A 389 9.89 10.77 -14.40
CA ASP A 389 10.10 9.35 -14.61
C ASP A 389 8.81 8.51 -14.52
N VAL A 390 7.91 8.84 -13.61
CA VAL A 390 6.63 8.14 -13.44
C VAL A 390 5.68 8.43 -14.60
N VAL A 391 5.64 9.67 -15.10
CA VAL A 391 4.76 10.07 -16.21
C VAL A 391 5.38 9.89 -17.59
N ARG A 392 6.64 9.43 -17.66
CA ARG A 392 7.33 9.15 -18.92
C ARG A 392 6.47 8.25 -19.82
N PRO A 393 6.32 8.59 -21.12
CA PRO A 393 5.58 7.74 -22.04
C PRO A 393 6.23 6.35 -22.16
N PRO A 394 5.42 5.30 -22.39
CA PRO A 394 5.96 3.96 -22.61
C PRO A 394 6.86 3.93 -23.86
N PRO A 395 7.84 3.01 -23.93
CA PRO A 395 8.66 2.85 -25.13
C PRO A 395 7.80 2.60 -26.38
N PRO A 396 8.24 3.01 -27.58
CA PRO A 396 7.48 2.78 -28.81
C PRO A 396 7.33 1.28 -29.11
N PRO A 397 6.29 0.88 -29.87
CA PRO A 397 6.12 -0.50 -30.30
C PRO A 397 7.34 -1.04 -31.05
N ALA A 398 7.75 -2.26 -30.70
CA ALA A 398 8.82 -2.98 -31.36
C ALA A 398 8.26 -4.11 -32.26
N SER A 399 9.06 -4.59 -33.22
CA SER A 399 8.70 -5.77 -33.99
C SER A 399 8.93 -7.06 -33.17
N PRO A 400 7.97 -8.00 -33.12
CA PRO A 400 8.14 -9.30 -32.46
C PRO A 400 9.00 -10.28 -33.29
N THR A 401 9.30 -9.95 -34.55
CA THR A 401 10.01 -10.85 -35.49
C THR A 401 11.31 -11.44 -34.95
N PRO A 402 12.24 -10.66 -34.33
CA PRO A 402 13.47 -11.22 -33.78
C PRO A 402 13.23 -12.25 -32.67
N LEU A 403 12.23 -12.01 -31.82
CA LEU A 403 11.87 -12.92 -30.74
C LEU A 403 11.26 -14.22 -31.31
N LEU A 404 10.40 -14.11 -32.33
CA LEU A 404 9.82 -15.27 -33.00
C LEU A 404 10.90 -16.13 -33.67
N PHE A 405 11.92 -15.53 -34.29
CA PHE A 405 13.06 -16.26 -34.83
C PHE A 405 13.86 -16.96 -33.73
N LEU A 406 14.08 -16.30 -32.60
CA LEU A 406 14.78 -16.91 -31.45
C LEU A 406 14.00 -18.10 -30.88
N ILE A 407 12.69 -17.94 -30.64
CA ILE A 407 11.82 -19.01 -30.15
C ILE A 407 11.77 -20.15 -31.18
N GLY A 408 11.58 -19.84 -32.45
CA GLY A 408 11.57 -20.82 -33.54
C GLY A 408 12.88 -21.61 -33.59
N GLY A 409 14.03 -20.93 -33.51
CA GLY A 409 15.35 -21.55 -33.45
C GLY A 409 15.52 -22.48 -32.24
N LEU A 410 15.09 -22.05 -31.05
CA LEU A 410 15.12 -22.88 -29.83
C LEU A 410 14.20 -24.10 -29.94
N CYS A 411 13.00 -23.95 -30.51
CA CYS A 411 12.09 -25.06 -30.76
C CYS A 411 12.67 -26.07 -31.75
N VAL A 412 13.29 -25.60 -32.84
CA VAL A 412 13.98 -26.47 -33.81
C VAL A 412 15.16 -27.18 -33.15
N ALA A 413 16.00 -26.46 -32.40
CA ALA A 413 17.12 -27.05 -31.67
C ALA A 413 16.65 -28.11 -30.65
N GLY A 414 15.58 -27.82 -29.92
CA GLY A 414 14.95 -28.76 -28.99
C GLY A 414 14.38 -29.99 -29.68
N ALA A 415 13.72 -29.81 -30.83
CA ALA A 415 13.20 -30.92 -31.64
C ALA A 415 14.34 -31.79 -32.20
N VAL A 416 15.42 -31.18 -32.70
CA VAL A 416 16.62 -31.90 -33.15
C VAL A 416 17.26 -32.68 -32.00
N TRP A 417 17.37 -32.06 -30.81
CA TRP A 417 17.90 -32.72 -29.63
C TRP A 417 17.05 -33.92 -29.20
N LEU A 418 15.72 -33.75 -29.14
CA LEU A 418 14.77 -34.83 -28.85
C LEU A 418 14.85 -35.95 -29.89
N PHE A 419 14.94 -35.60 -31.17
CA PHE A 419 15.08 -36.58 -32.25
C PHE A 419 16.37 -37.39 -32.13
N ARG A 420 17.50 -36.74 -31.82
CA ARG A 420 18.79 -37.40 -31.57
C ARG A 420 18.78 -38.30 -30.33
N LYS A 421 17.91 -38.02 -29.37
CA LYS A 421 17.78 -38.77 -28.11
C LYS A 421 16.58 -39.73 -28.09
N ARG A 422 15.85 -39.89 -29.20
CA ARG A 422 14.60 -40.65 -29.25
C ARG A 422 14.77 -42.13 -28.88
N ASP A 423 15.87 -42.74 -29.30
CA ASP A 423 16.13 -44.17 -29.12
C ASP A 423 16.56 -44.48 -27.67
N ASP A 424 17.20 -43.50 -26.99
CA ASP A 424 17.54 -43.56 -25.56
C ASP A 424 16.32 -43.27 -24.66
N LEU A 425 15.54 -42.24 -25.01
CA LEU A 425 14.45 -41.71 -24.17
C LEU A 425 13.16 -42.53 -24.28
N GLY A 426 12.87 -43.11 -25.45
CA GLY A 426 11.62 -43.83 -25.70
C GLY A 426 11.40 -45.03 -24.76
N PRO A 427 12.37 -45.96 -24.63
CA PRO A 427 12.28 -47.10 -23.72
C PRO A 427 12.26 -46.67 -22.24
N ALA A 428 13.09 -45.68 -21.87
CA ALA A 428 13.16 -45.14 -20.50
C ALA A 428 11.84 -44.46 -20.07
N PHE A 429 11.19 -43.75 -20.99
CA PHE A 429 9.91 -43.10 -20.76
C PHE A 429 8.78 -44.12 -20.61
N ARG A 430 8.72 -45.15 -21.48
CA ARG A 430 7.72 -46.23 -21.37
C ARG A 430 7.83 -46.99 -20.06
N ARG A 431 9.06 -47.27 -19.59
CA ARG A 431 9.31 -47.93 -18.30
C ARG A 431 8.87 -47.08 -17.10
N SER A 432 8.97 -45.75 -17.22
CA SER A 432 8.63 -44.80 -16.14
C SER A 432 7.18 -44.28 -16.23
N LEU A 433 6.43 -44.66 -17.27
CA LEU A 433 5.07 -44.18 -17.53
C LEU A 433 4.10 -44.42 -16.36
N PRO A 434 4.12 -45.57 -15.66
CA PRO A 434 3.31 -45.73 -14.45
C PRO A 434 3.65 -44.67 -13.39
N ALA A 435 4.93 -44.44 -13.09
CA ALA A 435 5.38 -43.45 -12.10
C ALA A 435 4.94 -42.02 -12.47
N TYR A 436 5.03 -41.65 -13.76
CA TYR A 436 4.56 -40.36 -14.22
C TYR A 436 3.05 -40.18 -14.06
N ARG A 437 2.24 -41.24 -14.19
CA ARG A 437 0.78 -41.14 -13.97
C ARG A 437 0.43 -40.78 -12.52
N TRP A 438 1.18 -41.29 -11.55
CA TRP A 438 0.98 -40.95 -10.13
C TRP A 438 1.30 -39.48 -9.85
N VAL A 439 2.37 -38.96 -10.44
CA VAL A 439 2.83 -37.57 -10.20
C VAL A 439 2.20 -36.56 -11.18
N ALA A 440 1.53 -37.03 -12.25
CA ALA A 440 0.96 -36.17 -13.30
C ALA A 440 0.03 -35.09 -12.74
N HIS A 441 -0.85 -35.44 -11.80
CA HIS A 441 -1.77 -34.49 -11.17
C HIS A 441 -1.02 -33.37 -10.43
N ALA A 442 0.07 -33.71 -9.72
CA ALA A 442 0.94 -32.74 -9.06
C ALA A 442 1.70 -31.87 -10.06
N VAL A 443 2.25 -32.46 -11.14
CA VAL A 443 2.94 -31.71 -12.20
C VAL A 443 1.99 -30.76 -12.93
N ILE A 444 0.75 -31.18 -13.20
CA ILE A 444 -0.27 -30.32 -13.80
C ILE A 444 -0.63 -29.19 -12.84
N ALA A 445 -0.86 -29.49 -11.57
CA ALA A 445 -1.16 -28.46 -10.57
C ALA A 445 0.00 -27.45 -10.44
N VAL A 446 1.25 -27.90 -10.33
CA VAL A 446 2.44 -27.04 -10.27
C VAL A 446 2.63 -26.29 -11.59
N GLY A 447 2.41 -26.95 -12.73
CA GLY A 447 2.46 -26.35 -14.06
C GLY A 447 1.49 -25.18 -14.20
N LEU A 448 0.24 -25.38 -13.81
CA LEU A 448 -0.82 -24.38 -13.93
C LEU A 448 -0.76 -23.29 -12.87
N LEU A 449 -0.42 -23.63 -11.63
CA LEU A 449 -0.48 -22.68 -10.50
C LEU A 449 0.85 -21.97 -10.24
N VAL A 450 1.98 -22.53 -10.68
CA VAL A 450 3.31 -21.96 -10.45
C VAL A 450 3.96 -21.53 -11.76
N PHE A 451 4.19 -22.47 -12.68
CA PHE A 451 4.97 -22.17 -13.89
C PHE A 451 4.22 -21.27 -14.88
N LEU A 452 2.93 -21.50 -15.10
CA LEU A 452 2.13 -20.70 -16.02
C LEU A 452 2.09 -19.21 -15.62
N PRO A 453 1.77 -18.82 -14.36
CA PRO A 453 1.87 -17.43 -13.93
C PRO A 453 3.27 -16.84 -14.07
N ILE A 454 4.33 -17.62 -13.81
CA ILE A 454 5.72 -17.16 -14.00
C ILE A 454 5.99 -16.86 -15.47
N ILE A 455 5.58 -17.75 -16.39
CA ILE A 455 5.77 -17.57 -17.83
C ILE A 455 4.97 -16.37 -18.33
N VAL A 456 3.70 -16.23 -17.92
CA VAL A 456 2.86 -15.08 -18.27
C VAL A 456 3.45 -13.78 -17.73
N GLY A 457 3.91 -13.77 -16.48
CA GLY A 457 4.58 -12.63 -15.87
C GLY A 457 5.89 -12.27 -16.58
N ALA A 458 6.72 -13.26 -16.93
CA ALA A 458 7.93 -13.04 -17.71
C ALA A 458 7.61 -12.50 -19.12
N GLY A 459 6.56 -13.01 -19.77
CA GLY A 459 6.08 -12.49 -21.05
C GLY A 459 5.61 -11.03 -20.96
N ALA A 460 4.92 -10.67 -19.88
CA ALA A 460 4.47 -9.29 -19.63
C ALA A 460 5.64 -8.29 -19.56
N SER A 461 6.85 -8.73 -19.21
CA SER A 461 8.05 -7.87 -19.21
C SER A 461 8.42 -7.31 -20.58
N LEU A 462 7.94 -7.94 -21.66
CA LEU A 462 8.19 -7.55 -23.05
C LEU A 462 7.13 -6.58 -23.60
N TYR A 463 6.16 -6.19 -22.78
CA TYR A 463 5.08 -5.27 -23.13
C TYR A 463 5.20 -3.99 -22.30
N ALA A 464 4.64 -2.89 -22.82
CA ALA A 464 4.47 -1.65 -22.07
C ALA A 464 3.12 -1.02 -22.41
N GLY A 465 2.63 -0.15 -21.54
CA GLY A 465 1.31 0.49 -21.67
C GLY A 465 0.48 0.35 -20.40
N ARG A 466 -0.79 0.76 -20.48
CA ARG A 466 -1.79 0.58 -19.42
C ARG A 466 -2.70 -0.60 -19.76
N LEU A 467 -3.49 -1.08 -18.79
CA LEU A 467 -4.55 -2.06 -19.08
C LEU A 467 -5.43 -1.54 -20.24
N GLY A 468 -5.58 -2.35 -21.30
CA GLY A 468 -6.32 -1.99 -22.51
C GLY A 468 -5.50 -1.34 -23.64
N SER A 469 -4.27 -0.89 -23.37
CA SER A 469 -3.37 -0.25 -24.36
C SER A 469 -1.95 -0.83 -24.34
N MET A 470 -1.81 -2.10 -23.94
CA MET A 470 -0.51 -2.77 -23.91
C MET A 470 -0.03 -3.10 -25.32
N HIS A 471 1.20 -2.75 -25.64
CA HIS A 471 1.88 -3.11 -26.88
C HIS A 471 3.24 -3.72 -26.62
N TYR A 472 3.72 -4.53 -27.56
CA TYR A 472 5.01 -5.20 -27.46
C TYR A 472 6.15 -4.20 -27.64
N VAL A 473 7.12 -4.20 -26.73
CA VAL A 473 8.30 -3.31 -26.72
C VAL A 473 9.63 -4.07 -26.69
N GLY A 474 9.59 -5.41 -26.76
CA GLY A 474 10.79 -6.25 -26.67
C GLY A 474 11.56 -6.01 -25.37
N PHE A 475 12.88 -5.83 -25.47
CA PHE A 475 13.75 -5.66 -24.29
C PHE A 475 13.85 -4.21 -23.78
N ALA A 476 13.04 -3.28 -24.29
CA ALA A 476 13.13 -1.85 -23.93
C ALA A 476 12.98 -1.60 -22.42
N ASN A 477 12.11 -2.35 -21.72
CA ASN A 477 11.96 -2.24 -20.28
C ASN A 477 13.26 -2.60 -19.54
N PHE A 478 13.95 -3.66 -19.96
CA PHE A 478 15.23 -4.08 -19.37
C PHE A 478 16.32 -3.04 -19.59
N VAL A 479 16.44 -2.51 -20.81
CA VAL A 479 17.39 -1.43 -21.12
C VAL A 479 17.09 -0.21 -20.24
N ALA A 480 15.82 0.19 -20.14
CA ALA A 480 15.39 1.31 -19.32
C ALA A 480 15.73 1.11 -17.83
N ILE A 481 15.60 -0.09 -17.27
CA ILE A 481 16.02 -0.41 -15.90
C ILE A 481 17.55 -0.29 -15.75
N LEU A 482 18.30 -0.98 -16.61
CA LEU A 482 19.76 -1.11 -16.48
C LEU A 482 20.52 0.19 -16.78
N THR A 483 19.95 1.05 -17.61
CA THR A 483 20.50 2.38 -17.96
C THR A 483 19.95 3.50 -17.09
N ALA A 484 19.24 3.18 -16.00
CA ALA A 484 18.56 4.15 -15.14
C ALA A 484 17.73 5.17 -15.94
N ARG A 485 17.08 4.71 -17.01
CA ARG A 485 16.27 5.51 -17.94
C ARG A 485 17.03 6.72 -18.54
N GLY A 486 18.34 6.58 -18.73
CA GLY A 486 19.24 7.64 -19.23
C GLY A 486 19.76 8.59 -18.14
N GLY A 487 19.39 8.38 -16.88
CA GLY A 487 19.93 9.09 -15.73
C GLY A 487 21.26 8.50 -15.23
N ALA A 488 21.76 9.03 -14.12
CA ALA A 488 22.97 8.51 -13.50
C ALA A 488 22.74 7.10 -12.93
N LEU A 489 23.62 6.16 -13.29
CA LEU A 489 23.53 4.75 -12.85
C LEU A 489 23.60 4.59 -11.32
N LEU A 490 24.24 5.52 -10.62
CA LEU A 490 24.38 5.52 -9.16
C LEU A 490 23.49 6.57 -8.46
N SER A 491 22.39 6.99 -9.11
CA SER A 491 21.39 7.85 -8.47
C SER A 491 20.50 7.08 -7.50
N THR A 492 19.97 7.77 -6.48
CA THR A 492 18.98 7.22 -5.55
C THR A 492 17.78 6.65 -6.31
N GLY A 493 17.40 5.41 -6.01
CA GLY A 493 16.31 4.71 -6.70
C GLY A 493 16.69 4.07 -8.04
N SER A 494 17.95 4.16 -8.49
CA SER A 494 18.42 3.41 -9.64
C SER A 494 18.49 1.90 -9.34
N PHE A 495 18.41 1.07 -10.38
CA PHE A 495 18.54 -0.38 -10.26
C PHE A 495 19.81 -0.81 -9.52
N TRP A 496 20.95 -0.16 -9.81
CA TRP A 496 22.25 -0.56 -9.27
C TRP A 496 22.41 -0.20 -7.79
N VAL A 497 21.91 0.98 -7.38
CA VAL A 497 21.91 1.37 -5.96
C VAL A 497 20.98 0.44 -5.16
N VAL A 498 19.78 0.19 -5.68
CA VAL A 498 18.81 -0.71 -5.03
C VAL A 498 19.34 -2.16 -4.98
N LEU A 499 20.04 -2.61 -6.03
CA LEU A 499 20.74 -3.90 -6.03
C LEU A 499 21.82 -3.96 -4.96
N LEU A 500 22.66 -2.92 -4.83
CA LEU A 500 23.70 -2.85 -3.80
C LEU A 500 23.08 -2.90 -2.39
N VAL A 501 22.02 -2.13 -2.16
CA VAL A 501 21.26 -2.16 -0.90
C VAL A 501 20.66 -3.54 -0.65
N THR A 502 20.10 -4.19 -1.68
CA THR A 502 19.54 -5.56 -1.57
C THR A 502 20.61 -6.59 -1.21
N VAL A 503 21.80 -6.50 -1.81
CA VAL A 503 22.93 -7.39 -1.52
C VAL A 503 23.47 -7.14 -0.11
N LEU A 504 23.69 -5.87 0.28
CA LEU A 504 24.12 -5.49 1.61
C LEU A 504 23.11 -5.95 2.68
N TRP A 505 21.83 -5.67 2.47
CA TRP A 505 20.71 -6.13 3.28
C TRP A 505 20.74 -7.64 3.48
N THR A 506 20.85 -8.39 2.39
CA THR A 506 20.83 -9.85 2.42
C THR A 506 22.03 -10.40 3.17
N LEU A 507 23.23 -9.89 2.87
CA LEU A 507 24.46 -10.34 3.50
C LEU A 507 24.45 -10.09 5.02
N VAL A 508 24.12 -8.86 5.43
CA VAL A 508 24.10 -8.48 6.86
C VAL A 508 23.08 -9.35 7.62
N ASN A 509 21.87 -9.49 7.09
CA ASN A 509 20.84 -10.30 7.73
C ASN A 509 21.22 -11.78 7.80
N VAL A 510 21.69 -12.38 6.70
CA VAL A 510 22.07 -13.80 6.68
C VAL A 510 23.21 -14.09 7.65
N VAL A 511 24.23 -13.23 7.70
CA VAL A 511 25.33 -13.35 8.67
C VAL A 511 24.80 -13.30 10.10
N LEU A 512 23.90 -12.37 10.41
CA LEU A 512 23.31 -12.25 11.75
C LEU A 512 22.36 -13.42 12.08
N HIS A 513 21.53 -13.87 11.14
CA HIS A 513 20.64 -15.03 11.31
C HIS A 513 21.44 -16.29 11.61
N VAL A 514 22.48 -16.55 10.81
CA VAL A 514 23.35 -17.72 10.99
C VAL A 514 24.15 -17.60 12.26
N GLY A 515 24.78 -16.44 12.53
CA GLY A 515 25.58 -16.24 13.74
C GLY A 515 24.76 -16.42 15.02
N ILE A 516 23.64 -15.71 15.14
CA ILE A 516 22.76 -15.78 16.32
C ILE A 516 22.12 -17.17 16.42
N GLY A 517 21.59 -17.69 15.31
CA GLY A 517 20.96 -19.01 15.29
C GLY A 517 21.94 -20.12 15.67
N PHE A 518 23.16 -20.07 15.13
CA PHE A 518 24.20 -21.05 15.44
C PHE A 518 24.60 -21.03 16.91
N VAL A 519 24.85 -19.83 17.47
CA VAL A 519 25.18 -19.66 18.90
C VAL A 519 24.05 -20.17 19.80
N LEU A 520 22.80 -19.80 19.52
CA LEU A 520 21.65 -20.27 20.29
C LEU A 520 21.43 -21.78 20.15
N GLY A 521 21.62 -22.33 18.95
CA GLY A 521 21.56 -23.78 18.69
C GLY A 521 22.59 -24.55 19.51
N LEU A 522 23.83 -24.05 19.58
CA LEU A 522 24.89 -24.61 20.43
C LEU A 522 24.57 -24.50 21.92
N LEU A 523 23.99 -23.39 22.38
CA LEU A 523 23.60 -23.24 23.78
C LEU A 523 22.48 -24.23 24.16
N LEU A 524 21.48 -24.39 23.29
CA LEU A 524 20.35 -25.28 23.50
C LEU A 524 20.67 -26.77 23.29
N SER A 525 21.81 -27.10 22.69
CA SER A 525 22.29 -28.49 22.59
C SER A 525 22.97 -28.97 23.87
N ARG A 526 23.49 -28.06 24.73
CA ARG A 526 24.24 -28.42 25.94
C ARG A 526 23.39 -29.23 26.93
N PRO A 527 23.82 -30.42 27.38
CA PRO A 527 23.09 -31.26 28.34
C PRO A 527 22.68 -30.51 29.61
N ALA A 528 23.58 -29.68 30.15
CA ALA A 528 23.44 -28.99 31.44
C ALA A 528 22.41 -27.84 31.48
N LEU A 529 21.87 -27.38 30.35
CA LEU A 529 20.90 -26.29 30.35
C LEU A 529 19.53 -26.79 30.86
N ALA A 530 19.06 -26.26 31.99
CA ALA A 530 17.70 -26.53 32.47
C ALA A 530 16.64 -25.85 31.58
N LEU A 531 15.38 -26.32 31.62
CA LEU A 531 14.24 -25.69 30.93
C LEU A 531 14.36 -25.52 29.40
N LYS A 532 15.19 -26.33 28.72
CA LYS A 532 15.38 -26.27 27.25
C LYS A 532 14.08 -26.21 26.44
N PRO A 533 13.03 -27.00 26.76
CA PRO A 533 11.78 -26.94 25.99
C PRO A 533 11.14 -25.54 26.04
N ILE A 534 11.19 -24.87 27.19
CA ILE A 534 10.63 -23.52 27.36
C ILE A 534 11.42 -22.52 26.52
N TYR A 535 12.76 -22.53 26.60
CA TYR A 535 13.60 -21.64 25.79
C TYR A 535 13.37 -21.85 24.29
N ARG A 536 13.26 -23.12 23.83
CA ARG A 536 12.97 -23.42 22.42
C ARG A 536 11.64 -22.84 21.98
N VAL A 537 10.58 -23.00 22.78
CA VAL A 537 9.27 -22.44 22.45
C VAL A 537 9.35 -20.92 22.36
N LEU A 538 9.90 -20.24 23.37
CA LEU A 538 10.00 -18.78 23.40
C LEU A 538 10.83 -18.22 22.24
N LEU A 539 11.96 -18.86 21.89
CA LEU A 539 12.85 -18.42 20.82
C LEU A 539 12.31 -18.74 19.42
N ILE A 540 11.33 -19.63 19.27
CA ILE A 540 10.66 -19.93 17.99
C ILE A 540 9.51 -18.96 17.70
N VAL A 541 8.90 -18.35 18.74
CA VAL A 541 7.79 -17.40 18.59
C VAL A 541 8.00 -16.36 17.47
N PRO A 542 9.18 -15.72 17.35
CA PRO A 542 9.40 -14.72 16.31
C PRO A 542 9.14 -15.21 14.89
N TRP A 543 9.47 -16.46 14.59
CA TRP A 543 9.28 -17.06 13.27
C TRP A 543 7.84 -17.58 13.07
N ALA A 544 7.12 -17.89 14.14
CA ALA A 544 5.74 -18.35 14.08
C ALA A 544 4.73 -17.21 13.81
N VAL A 545 5.07 -15.97 14.16
CA VAL A 545 4.20 -14.81 13.94
C VAL A 545 4.24 -14.38 12.47
N PRO A 546 3.08 -14.10 11.83
CA PRO A 546 3.05 -13.58 10.47
C PRO A 546 3.87 -12.28 10.33
N SER A 547 4.78 -12.25 9.35
CA SER A 547 5.74 -11.15 9.19
C SER A 547 5.09 -9.76 8.99
N TYR A 548 3.88 -9.71 8.43
CA TYR A 548 3.10 -8.47 8.31
C TYR A 548 2.78 -7.83 9.67
N VAL A 549 2.27 -8.63 10.62
CA VAL A 549 1.91 -8.17 11.96
C VAL A 549 3.16 -7.72 12.72
N THR A 550 4.22 -8.51 12.62
CA THR A 550 5.53 -8.17 13.20
C THR A 550 6.05 -6.85 12.66
N ALA A 551 6.04 -6.65 11.35
CA ALA A 551 6.60 -5.44 10.74
C ALA A 551 5.86 -4.17 11.20
N LEU A 552 4.52 -4.21 11.31
CA LEU A 552 3.74 -3.09 11.84
C LEU A 552 4.00 -2.84 13.33
N ALA A 553 4.12 -3.89 14.14
CA ALA A 553 4.46 -3.76 15.55
C ALA A 553 5.84 -3.10 15.73
N TRP A 554 6.85 -3.56 14.99
CA TRP A 554 8.19 -2.96 15.01
C TRP A 554 8.19 -1.52 14.52
N ARG A 555 7.45 -1.18 13.45
CA ARG A 555 7.28 0.22 13.02
C ARG A 555 6.82 1.12 14.18
N GLY A 556 5.84 0.67 14.96
CA GLY A 556 5.35 1.39 16.13
C GLY A 556 6.41 1.54 17.22
N MET A 557 7.19 0.49 17.50
CA MET A 557 8.26 0.53 18.49
C MET A 557 9.40 1.50 18.13
N PHE A 558 9.61 1.78 16.84
CA PHE A 558 10.57 2.77 16.34
C PHE A 558 10.01 4.20 16.27
N SER A 559 8.81 4.46 16.80
CA SER A 559 8.31 5.84 16.94
C SER A 559 9.22 6.67 17.85
N ARG A 560 9.62 7.88 17.42
CA ARG A 560 10.43 8.78 18.24
C ARG A 560 9.72 9.19 19.53
N GLN A 561 8.43 9.50 19.46
CA GLN A 561 7.68 10.09 20.58
C GLN A 561 7.14 9.07 21.59
N PHE A 562 6.69 7.90 21.13
CA PHE A 562 5.99 6.90 21.97
C PHE A 562 6.49 5.47 21.74
N GLY A 563 7.58 5.29 21.00
CA GLY A 563 8.12 3.98 20.68
C GLY A 563 8.80 3.34 21.89
N ALA A 564 8.57 2.04 22.08
CA ALA A 564 9.22 1.27 23.15
C ALA A 564 10.76 1.33 23.06
N ILE A 565 11.32 1.38 21.84
CA ILE A 565 12.77 1.45 21.64
C ILE A 565 13.29 2.84 22.01
N SER A 566 12.54 3.89 21.69
CA SER A 566 12.86 5.26 22.10
C SER A 566 12.84 5.41 23.61
N ALA A 567 11.84 4.83 24.28
CA ALA A 567 11.76 4.80 25.75
C ALA A 567 12.94 4.04 26.39
N LEU A 568 13.41 2.96 25.75
CA LEU A 568 14.62 2.26 26.21
C LEU A 568 15.87 3.12 26.04
N ILE A 569 16.04 3.82 24.91
CA ILE A 569 17.16 4.74 24.70
C ILE A 569 17.18 5.80 25.80
N GLU A 570 16.02 6.40 26.10
CA GLU A 570 15.86 7.38 27.17
C GLU A 570 16.17 6.81 28.55
N ALA A 571 15.72 5.59 28.85
CA ALA A 571 16.00 4.91 30.12
C ALA A 571 17.51 4.67 30.35
N PHE A 572 18.31 4.56 29.28
CA PHE A 572 19.77 4.46 29.35
C PHE A 572 20.48 5.82 29.20
N GLY A 573 19.76 6.94 29.26
CA GLY A 573 20.30 8.30 29.21
C GLY A 573 20.62 8.83 27.80
N GLY A 574 20.13 8.16 26.76
CA GLY A 574 20.23 8.65 25.38
C GLY A 574 19.03 9.51 24.98
N GLU A 575 19.20 10.36 23.98
CA GLU A 575 18.10 11.15 23.40
C GLU A 575 17.39 10.36 22.29
N PRO A 576 16.04 10.26 22.32
CA PRO A 576 15.28 9.70 21.20
C PRO A 576 15.51 10.48 19.90
N PHE A 577 15.86 9.76 18.84
CA PHE A 577 16.08 10.31 17.50
C PHE A 577 15.08 9.73 16.48
N SER A 578 14.93 10.41 15.33
CA SER A 578 14.14 9.90 14.22
C SER A 578 14.85 8.69 13.57
N TRP A 579 14.17 7.55 13.55
CA TRP A 579 14.67 6.34 12.89
C TRP A 579 14.64 6.46 11.36
N TRP A 580 13.77 7.31 10.81
CA TRP A 580 13.53 7.44 9.37
C TRP A 580 14.35 8.56 8.71
N ALA A 581 15.08 9.36 9.49
CA ALA A 581 15.86 10.48 8.97
C ALA A 581 17.09 10.04 8.15
N ARG A 582 17.78 8.95 8.52
CA ARG A 582 19.06 8.57 7.90
C ARG A 582 19.02 7.13 7.39
N PHE A 583 19.76 6.84 6.32
CA PHE A 583 19.91 5.48 5.79
C PHE A 583 20.37 4.51 6.88
N SER A 584 21.36 4.87 7.69
CA SER A 584 21.92 3.99 8.72
C SER A 584 20.91 3.59 9.80
N THR A 585 20.06 4.52 10.26
CA THR A 585 19.06 4.26 11.30
C THR A 585 17.90 3.45 10.73
N ALA A 586 17.40 3.82 9.55
CA ALA A 586 16.29 3.11 8.91
C ALA A 586 16.70 1.70 8.46
N PHE A 587 17.92 1.55 7.92
CA PHE A 587 18.49 0.25 7.56
C PHE A 587 18.68 -0.62 8.80
N THR A 588 19.21 -0.07 9.90
CA THR A 588 19.34 -0.80 11.18
C THR A 588 17.99 -1.23 11.73
N ALA A 589 16.96 -0.38 11.67
CA ALA A 589 15.60 -0.73 12.12
C ALA A 589 15.03 -1.92 11.33
N ASN A 590 15.19 -1.89 10.00
CA ASN A 590 14.82 -3.00 9.14
C ASN A 590 15.63 -4.27 9.52
N VAL A 591 16.96 -4.16 9.67
CA VAL A 591 17.84 -5.30 9.96
C VAL A 591 17.46 -5.93 11.30
N ALA A 592 17.30 -5.13 12.36
CA ALA A 592 16.89 -5.60 13.68
C ALA A 592 15.57 -6.38 13.61
N THR A 593 14.57 -5.83 12.88
CA THR A 593 13.27 -6.48 12.70
C THR A 593 13.39 -7.81 11.96
N ASN A 594 14.15 -7.86 10.86
CA ASN A 594 14.29 -9.07 10.07
C ASN A 594 15.20 -10.11 10.76
N VAL A 595 16.18 -9.68 11.55
CA VAL A 595 16.98 -10.56 12.41
C VAL A 595 16.10 -11.27 13.42
N TRP A 596 15.23 -10.54 14.10
CA TRP A 596 14.24 -11.11 15.03
C TRP A 596 13.39 -12.19 14.37
N LEU A 597 12.90 -11.94 13.14
CA LEU A 597 12.11 -12.90 12.36
C LEU A 597 12.90 -14.14 11.89
N GLY A 598 14.19 -13.99 11.57
CA GLY A 598 14.94 -15.00 10.81
C GLY A 598 15.90 -15.88 11.62
N PHE A 599 16.44 -15.40 12.75
CA PHE A 599 17.35 -16.22 13.57
C PHE A 599 16.75 -17.56 14.06
N PRO A 600 15.44 -17.69 14.38
CA PRO A 600 14.90 -18.93 14.93
C PRO A 600 15.00 -20.11 13.96
N PHE A 601 14.83 -19.85 12.66
CA PHE A 601 14.99 -20.87 11.64
C PHE A 601 16.41 -21.44 11.64
N MET A 602 17.43 -20.58 11.64
CA MET A 602 18.84 -21.01 11.70
C MET A 602 19.18 -21.73 13.00
N MET A 603 18.57 -21.31 14.13
CA MET A 603 18.71 -21.99 15.41
C MET A 603 18.17 -23.42 15.36
N VAL A 604 16.96 -23.62 14.82
CA VAL A 604 16.34 -24.94 14.72
C VAL A 604 17.13 -25.85 13.78
N VAL A 605 17.58 -25.34 12.63
CA VAL A 605 18.42 -26.12 11.70
C VAL A 605 19.76 -26.49 12.35
N THR A 606 20.41 -25.54 13.04
CA THR A 606 21.67 -25.82 13.75
C THR A 606 21.45 -26.91 14.79
N LEU A 607 20.39 -26.82 15.58
CA LEU A 607 20.06 -27.81 16.60
C LEU A 607 19.82 -29.19 15.97
N GLY A 608 19.08 -29.27 14.86
CA GLY A 608 18.87 -30.51 14.11
C GLY A 608 20.19 -31.08 13.59
N ALA A 609 21.04 -30.26 12.98
CA ALA A 609 22.34 -30.68 12.49
C ALA A 609 23.26 -31.20 13.60
N LEU A 610 23.23 -30.56 14.78
CA LEU A 610 24.01 -30.99 15.95
C LEU A 610 23.59 -32.39 16.45
N THR A 611 22.33 -32.80 16.27
CA THR A 611 21.91 -34.16 16.63
C THR A 611 22.52 -35.25 15.74
N GLY A 612 22.99 -34.88 14.55
CA GLY A 612 23.67 -35.80 13.63
C GLY A 612 25.17 -35.98 13.88
N VAL A 613 25.77 -35.26 14.84
CA VAL A 613 27.19 -35.40 15.17
C VAL A 613 27.38 -36.64 16.06
N PRO A 614 28.06 -37.70 15.60
CA PRO A 614 28.26 -38.93 16.38
C PRO A 614 29.10 -38.64 17.63
N LYS A 615 28.71 -39.21 18.77
CA LYS A 615 29.41 -38.99 20.05
C LYS A 615 30.81 -39.58 20.03
N GLU A 616 30.96 -40.69 19.32
CA GLU A 616 32.20 -41.46 19.20
C GLU A 616 33.32 -40.61 18.57
N VAL A 617 32.98 -39.74 17.61
CA VAL A 617 33.94 -38.80 17.00
C VAL A 617 34.39 -37.72 17.99
N LEU A 618 33.48 -37.25 18.84
CA LEU A 618 33.79 -36.25 19.87
C LEU A 618 34.59 -36.82 21.04
N GLU A 619 34.37 -38.10 21.37
CA GLU A 619 35.13 -38.86 22.37
C GLU A 619 36.51 -39.23 21.84
N ALA A 620 36.64 -39.67 20.59
CA ALA A 620 37.94 -39.92 19.95
C ALA A 620 38.82 -38.66 19.96
N ALA A 621 38.26 -37.50 19.59
CA ALA A 621 38.98 -36.23 19.66
C ALA A 621 39.38 -35.84 21.09
N GLU A 622 38.62 -36.24 22.12
CA GLU A 622 38.98 -36.01 23.52
C GLU A 622 40.15 -36.88 23.97
N VAL A 623 40.17 -38.15 23.53
CA VAL A 623 41.29 -39.07 23.74
C VAL A 623 42.56 -38.56 23.06
N ASP A 624 42.44 -37.93 21.88
CA ASP A 624 43.54 -37.25 21.18
C ASP A 624 43.99 -35.92 21.83
N GLY A 625 43.43 -35.56 22.99
CA GLY A 625 43.80 -34.36 23.75
C GLY A 625 43.21 -33.05 23.21
N ALA A 626 42.22 -33.10 22.32
CA ALA A 626 41.61 -31.89 21.78
C ALA A 626 40.78 -31.15 22.85
N THR A 627 41.15 -29.89 23.08
CA THR A 627 40.40 -28.97 23.94
C THR A 627 38.96 -28.77 23.45
N ARG A 628 38.05 -28.31 24.32
CA ARG A 628 36.65 -28.02 23.94
C ARG A 628 36.54 -27.04 22.76
N TRP A 629 37.44 -26.06 22.68
CA TRP A 629 37.48 -25.10 21.57
C TRP A 629 37.96 -25.75 20.26
N GLN A 630 38.97 -26.62 20.33
CA GLN A 630 39.42 -27.39 19.17
C GLN A 630 38.33 -28.35 18.68
N ARG A 631 37.66 -29.09 19.58
CA ARG A 631 36.53 -29.96 19.20
C ARG A 631 35.39 -29.17 18.54
N MET A 632 35.05 -27.99 19.09
CA MET A 632 34.02 -27.13 18.49
C MET A 632 34.36 -26.72 17.04
N TRP A 633 35.53 -26.11 16.83
CA TRP A 633 35.86 -25.51 15.53
C TRP A 633 36.46 -26.49 14.51
N ARG A 634 37.12 -27.56 14.96
CA ARG A 634 37.77 -28.54 14.08
C ARG A 634 36.96 -29.80 13.85
N VAL A 635 35.96 -30.09 14.69
CA VAL A 635 35.12 -31.30 14.57
C VAL A 635 33.66 -30.92 14.37
N THR A 636 33.04 -30.27 15.37
CA THR A 636 31.59 -30.01 15.34
C THR A 636 31.16 -29.06 14.21
N VAL A 637 31.80 -27.89 14.09
CA VAL A 637 31.46 -26.88 13.06
C VAL A 637 31.58 -27.47 11.65
N PRO A 638 32.70 -28.11 11.25
CA PRO A 638 32.82 -28.72 9.92
C PRO A 638 31.76 -29.77 9.63
N MET A 639 31.32 -30.55 10.62
CA MET A 639 30.26 -31.55 10.43
C MET A 639 28.86 -30.93 10.31
N VAL A 640 28.63 -29.77 10.92
CA VAL A 640 27.34 -29.05 10.87
C VAL A 640 27.18 -28.23 9.60
N VAL A 641 28.27 -27.65 9.06
CA VAL A 641 28.25 -26.76 7.89
C VAL A 641 27.52 -27.38 6.67
N PRO A 642 27.77 -28.63 6.25
CA PRO A 642 27.07 -29.24 5.10
C PRO A 642 25.55 -29.29 5.28
N ALA A 643 25.07 -29.51 6.50
CA ALA A 643 23.64 -29.50 6.81
C ALA A 643 23.05 -28.08 6.87
N MET A 644 23.87 -27.08 7.23
CA MET A 644 23.46 -25.68 7.27
C MET A 644 23.41 -25.03 5.87
N LEU A 645 24.28 -25.43 4.94
CA LEU A 645 24.40 -24.78 3.63
C LEU A 645 23.06 -24.65 2.88
N PRO A 646 22.23 -25.70 2.73
CA PRO A 646 20.91 -25.56 2.09
C PRO A 646 20.00 -24.57 2.82
N ALA A 647 20.05 -24.53 4.15
CA ALA A 647 19.26 -23.60 4.96
C ALA A 647 19.75 -22.14 4.79
N VAL A 648 21.06 -21.92 4.71
CA VAL A 648 21.66 -20.61 4.42
C VAL A 648 21.23 -20.11 3.05
N LEU A 649 21.24 -20.98 2.03
CA LEU A 649 20.75 -20.64 0.69
C LEU A 649 19.28 -20.23 0.70
N LEU A 650 18.44 -21.03 1.36
CA LEU A 650 17.03 -20.76 1.47
C LEU A 650 16.76 -19.44 2.23
N GLY A 651 17.47 -19.23 3.35
CA GLY A 651 17.40 -18.01 4.15
C GLY A 651 17.85 -16.76 3.36
N ALA A 652 18.87 -16.88 2.53
CA ALA A 652 19.32 -15.81 1.64
C ALA A 652 18.26 -15.47 0.57
N ILE A 653 17.65 -16.49 -0.06
CA ILE A 653 16.57 -16.28 -1.05
C ILE A 653 15.35 -15.60 -0.41
N TRP A 654 14.95 -16.04 0.79
CA TRP A 654 13.87 -15.39 1.53
C TRP A 654 14.22 -13.94 1.88
N THR A 655 15.40 -13.70 2.45
CA THR A 655 15.85 -12.36 2.87
C THR A 655 15.99 -11.39 1.71
N PHE A 656 16.51 -11.84 0.56
CA PHE A 656 16.61 -11.03 -0.66
C PHE A 656 15.25 -10.51 -1.12
N ASN A 657 14.18 -11.27 -0.84
CA ASN A 657 12.80 -10.93 -1.20
C ASN A 657 11.94 -10.51 0.01
N MET A 658 12.55 -10.07 1.14
CA MET A 658 11.81 -9.68 2.34
C MET A 658 11.08 -8.33 2.20
N PHE A 659 10.05 -8.33 1.36
CA PHE A 659 9.20 -7.17 1.07
C PHE A 659 8.56 -6.60 2.34
N ASN A 660 7.94 -7.45 3.17
CA ASN A 660 7.12 -7.00 4.31
C ASN A 660 7.92 -6.12 5.28
N VAL A 661 9.16 -6.48 5.61
CA VAL A 661 9.96 -5.69 6.56
C VAL A 661 10.30 -4.33 5.96
N VAL A 662 10.89 -4.30 4.76
CA VAL A 662 11.33 -3.05 4.13
C VAL A 662 10.15 -2.11 3.88
N PHE A 663 9.05 -2.65 3.34
CA PHE A 663 7.88 -1.85 2.95
C PHE A 663 7.04 -1.37 4.14
N LEU A 664 6.92 -2.16 5.22
CA LEU A 664 6.04 -1.83 6.34
C LEU A 664 6.80 -1.18 7.51
N VAL A 665 8.06 -1.54 7.77
CA VAL A 665 8.84 -0.91 8.85
C VAL A 665 9.30 0.47 8.40
N SER A 666 10.28 0.54 7.50
CA SER A 666 10.80 1.81 7.01
C SER A 666 9.93 2.48 5.94
N GLY A 667 9.19 1.72 5.13
CA GLY A 667 8.51 2.29 3.97
C GLY A 667 9.47 2.82 2.89
N GLY A 668 10.73 2.38 2.89
CA GLY A 668 11.80 2.87 2.02
C GLY A 668 12.51 4.11 2.55
N GLU A 669 12.17 4.62 3.74
CA GLU A 669 12.78 5.86 4.25
C GLU A 669 14.29 5.71 4.61
N PRO A 670 15.05 6.81 4.60
CA PRO A 670 14.69 8.07 3.96
C PRO A 670 14.69 7.89 2.44
N ASP A 671 13.67 8.41 1.77
CA ASP A 671 13.75 8.75 0.35
C ASP A 671 13.95 7.57 -0.63
N GLY A 672 13.66 6.33 -0.22
CA GLY A 672 13.87 5.11 -1.00
C GLY A 672 15.24 4.47 -0.81
N THR A 673 16.07 5.01 0.05
CA THR A 673 17.44 4.52 0.24
C THR A 673 17.49 3.13 0.86
N THR A 674 16.42 2.70 1.54
CA THR A 674 16.29 1.35 2.10
C THR A 674 15.45 0.40 1.25
N ASP A 675 14.90 0.87 0.11
CA ASP A 675 14.15 0.00 -0.80
C ASP A 675 15.06 -1.12 -1.34
N ILE A 676 14.47 -2.31 -1.50
CA ILE A 676 15.10 -3.49 -2.12
C ILE A 676 14.44 -3.78 -3.46
N LEU A 677 15.06 -4.60 -4.30
CA LEU A 677 14.58 -4.81 -5.68
C LEU A 677 13.10 -5.24 -5.75
N VAL A 678 12.65 -6.08 -4.82
CA VAL A 678 11.24 -6.51 -4.78
C VAL A 678 10.28 -5.39 -4.37
N SER A 679 10.68 -4.48 -3.46
CA SER A 679 9.84 -3.32 -3.10
C SER A 679 9.79 -2.30 -4.23
N GLU A 680 10.87 -2.12 -4.98
CA GLU A 680 10.88 -1.31 -6.20
C GLU A 680 9.97 -1.89 -7.30
N ALA A 681 10.04 -3.21 -7.55
CA ALA A 681 9.14 -3.88 -8.49
C ALA A 681 7.66 -3.65 -8.13
N TYR A 682 7.32 -3.78 -6.85
CA TYR A 682 5.98 -3.50 -6.34
C TYR A 682 5.58 -2.03 -6.56
N ARG A 683 6.46 -1.08 -6.28
CA ARG A 683 6.18 0.35 -6.48
C ARG A 683 5.91 0.67 -7.94
N TRP A 684 6.67 0.10 -8.88
CA TRP A 684 6.39 0.25 -10.31
C TRP A 684 5.03 -0.33 -10.72
N ALA A 685 4.64 -1.46 -10.15
CA ALA A 685 3.37 -2.13 -10.47
C ALA A 685 2.13 -1.42 -9.87
N PHE A 686 2.26 -0.82 -8.68
CA PHE A 686 1.06 -0.38 -7.92
C PHE A 686 1.06 1.10 -7.51
N THR A 687 2.23 1.74 -7.38
CA THR A 687 2.33 3.13 -6.92
C THR A 687 2.70 4.12 -8.04
N ARG A 688 3.39 3.66 -9.08
CA ARG A 688 3.90 4.49 -10.19
C ARG A 688 3.10 4.28 -11.47
N GLN A 689 1.80 4.60 -11.42
CA GLN A 689 0.89 4.56 -12.57
C GLN A 689 0.75 3.18 -13.26
N ALA A 690 0.81 2.11 -12.47
CA ALA A 690 0.51 0.75 -12.93
C ALA A 690 1.36 0.27 -14.13
N GLN A 691 2.67 0.54 -14.09
CA GLN A 691 3.62 0.14 -15.13
C GLN A 691 3.98 -1.35 -15.01
N TYR A 692 3.00 -2.23 -15.26
CA TYR A 692 3.13 -3.68 -15.04
C TYR A 692 4.26 -4.35 -15.84
N GLY A 693 4.46 -3.95 -17.10
CA GLY A 693 5.53 -4.51 -17.92
C GLY A 693 6.92 -4.14 -17.42
N TYR A 694 7.09 -2.91 -16.92
CA TYR A 694 8.33 -2.47 -16.30
C TYR A 694 8.59 -3.19 -14.97
N ALA A 695 7.56 -3.36 -14.14
CA ALA A 695 7.65 -4.15 -12.90
C ALA A 695 7.95 -5.64 -13.18
N ALA A 696 7.35 -6.21 -14.21
CA ALA A 696 7.61 -7.58 -14.64
C ALA A 696 9.08 -7.77 -15.08
N ALA A 697 9.66 -6.79 -15.77
CA ALA A 697 11.08 -6.80 -16.12
C ALA A 697 11.98 -6.80 -14.88
N TYR A 698 11.65 -6.00 -13.84
CA TYR A 698 12.30 -6.08 -12.54
C TYR A 698 12.23 -7.49 -11.93
N SER A 699 11.04 -8.11 -11.91
CA SER A 699 10.86 -9.47 -11.39
C SER A 699 11.68 -10.52 -12.14
N VAL A 700 11.81 -10.39 -13.47
CA VAL A 700 12.67 -11.27 -14.28
C VAL A 700 14.16 -11.07 -13.92
N LEU A 701 14.61 -9.82 -13.74
CA LEU A 701 15.98 -9.54 -13.32
C LEU A 701 16.27 -10.12 -11.92
N ILE A 702 15.35 -9.96 -10.97
CA ILE A 702 15.44 -10.57 -9.63
C ILE A 702 15.58 -12.09 -9.74
N PHE A 703 14.72 -12.73 -10.55
CA PHE A 703 14.78 -14.18 -10.77
C PHE A 703 16.14 -14.61 -11.32
N LEU A 704 16.67 -13.91 -12.34
CA LEU A 704 17.97 -14.22 -12.93
C LEU A 704 19.10 -14.09 -11.90
N LEU A 705 19.11 -13.00 -11.12
CA LEU A 705 20.10 -12.78 -10.06
C LEU A 705 20.09 -13.91 -9.03
N LEU A 706 18.91 -14.29 -8.55
CA LEU A 706 18.75 -15.38 -7.58
C LEU A 706 19.14 -16.74 -8.17
N TRP A 707 18.79 -17.00 -9.43
CA TRP A 707 19.15 -18.24 -10.12
C TRP A 707 20.66 -18.38 -10.29
N PHE A 708 21.34 -17.33 -10.78
CA PHE A 708 22.79 -17.32 -10.92
C PHE A 708 23.49 -17.36 -9.55
N GLY A 709 23.02 -16.61 -8.56
CA GLY A 709 23.55 -16.65 -7.20
C GLY A 709 23.43 -18.03 -6.55
N SER A 710 22.27 -18.69 -6.68
CA SER A 710 22.05 -20.05 -6.18
C SER A 710 22.94 -21.08 -6.88
N ARG A 711 23.11 -20.96 -8.20
CA ARG A 711 24.04 -21.80 -8.98
C ARG A 711 25.48 -21.63 -8.53
N MET A 712 25.92 -20.39 -8.27
CA MET A 712 27.27 -20.11 -7.80
C MET A 712 27.51 -20.74 -6.42
N MET A 713 26.62 -20.49 -5.46
CA MET A 713 26.80 -21.03 -4.10
C MET A 713 26.70 -22.56 -4.06
N SER A 714 25.82 -23.18 -4.84
CA SER A 714 25.74 -24.65 -4.93
C SER A 714 26.95 -25.31 -5.61
N ARG A 715 27.75 -24.56 -6.38
CA ARG A 715 29.04 -25.04 -6.89
C ARG A 715 30.10 -25.00 -5.80
N VAL A 716 30.19 -23.89 -5.06
CA VAL A 716 31.10 -23.73 -3.93
C VAL A 716 30.86 -24.82 -2.88
N ALA A 717 29.59 -25.08 -2.54
CA ALA A 717 29.17 -26.13 -1.60
C ALA A 717 29.51 -27.57 -2.04
N ARG A 718 29.80 -27.79 -3.33
CA ARG A 718 30.20 -29.12 -3.85
C ARG A 718 31.73 -29.28 -3.92
N THR A 719 32.47 -28.19 -3.84
CA THR A 719 33.95 -28.18 -3.92
C THR A 719 34.61 -28.13 -2.55
N THR A 720 33.87 -27.75 -1.50
CA THR A 720 34.23 -27.85 -0.08
C THR A 720 33.57 -29.06 0.53
#